data_AF-B2A7U9-F1
#
_entry.id   AF-B2A7U9-F1
#
_cell.length_a   1.000
_cell.length_b   1.000
_cell.length_c   1.000
_cell.angle_alpha   90.00
_cell.angle_beta   90.00
_cell.angle_gamma   90.00
#
_symmetry.space_group_name_H-M   'P 1'
#
loop_
_entity.id
_entity.type
_entity.pdbx_description
1 polymer ?
#
loop_
_entity_poly.entity_id
_entity_poly.type
_entity_poly.pdbx_seq_one_letter_code
_entity_poly.pdbx_strand_id
1 'polypeptide(L)'
;MSSKYDIYWKKRINDIAKLIQEAKKFRYSSKLSVNDLVNYGKRKNWYGVVEVHQEGVNKGEMAHARSLGNIVYDELNYILDDKTLKLTVTSDLQLMIELVIAANTKVSKGPGEFNCENNDQIQEDYQQKAYQTKEEIQVNQNKVVDIFKDIPWDVWECIVKVEPEWVNMIDLLRYYDFGTFSTLMVVAGLNDFQLKGKAEKAYWMPLREQITNTSIPSTPYQLAKTLEPFYRKERHGQLKIERLHKFLNSNLANLLWNNQAQNVAKILPYIWRELAKTMNQDYNAKTIVFAMKCLGLSLLMVGENGFDFARVPIPVDIRVLKLTKNLGLCKECNESEVQRIWSDALKQLRNYYPEITMIHLDSLVWQIASLDKDQLKTYFEDLGILKVANNLLAFQGMSNLTENNYKIISNHKTIEAPKLSQNKIFKNFNQKENIVCVIPCCKSKKPSGDLVKPERSIKPQDIPETWGQLRNGRKGMEYSIDFGTSLTTAIHLYTGHFYKPLFSIKEQIINKIQKGEISILIISAGYGILNALEPIHNYDELMKGRVASWWKKNRLENVLSEYLLKKQPDKVYGFFAGGENWNFNSSSYRFFYTEGVKIALRKGLKSDVGCFYRKEGMGASSILGVLGHTMKKFLEYEFDDNFVKDVMQHDRKEKGIVIGYRPFV
;
A
#
# COMPACT_ATOMS: atom_id res chain seq x y z
N MET A 1 -3.05 45.28 -11.64
CA MET A 1 -2.07 44.59 -12.50
C MET A 1 -2.40 43.11 -12.49
N SER A 2 -2.52 42.47 -13.65
CA SER A 2 -2.77 41.03 -13.74
C SER A 2 -1.60 40.25 -13.14
N SER A 3 -1.91 39.24 -12.33
CA SER A 3 -0.89 38.35 -11.79
C SER A 3 -0.25 37.55 -12.93
N LYS A 4 1.00 37.12 -12.75
CA LYS A 4 1.66 36.21 -13.70
C LYS A 4 0.90 34.89 -13.90
N TYR A 5 0.09 34.47 -12.93
CA TYR A 5 -0.77 33.29 -13.05
C TYR A 5 -2.04 33.60 -13.87
N ASP A 6 -2.54 34.83 -13.81
CA ASP A 6 -3.71 35.26 -14.59
C ASP A 6 -3.37 35.16 -16.09
N ILE A 7 -2.17 35.62 -16.47
CA ILE A 7 -1.66 35.50 -17.85
C ILE A 7 -1.57 34.03 -18.27
N TYR A 8 -1.12 33.15 -17.37
CA TYR A 8 -1.01 31.73 -17.65
C TYR A 8 -2.38 31.08 -17.88
N TRP A 9 -3.34 31.30 -16.98
CA TRP A 9 -4.67 30.70 -17.08
C TRP A 9 -5.49 31.26 -18.23
N LYS A 10 -5.37 32.56 -18.53
CA LYS A 10 -6.02 33.16 -19.72
C LYS A 10 -5.57 32.50 -21.02
N LYS A 11 -4.31 32.10 -21.15
CA LYS A 11 -3.82 31.37 -22.34
C LYS A 11 -4.45 29.99 -22.51
N ARG A 12 -5.00 29.41 -21.44
CA ARG A 12 -5.62 28.07 -21.42
C ARG A 12 -7.14 28.11 -21.25
N ILE A 13 -7.75 29.29 -21.42
CA ILE A 13 -9.17 29.49 -21.08
C ILE A 13 -10.11 28.58 -21.87
N ASN A 14 -9.80 28.32 -23.14
CA ASN A 14 -10.58 27.42 -23.99
C ASN A 14 -10.48 25.95 -23.55
N ASP A 15 -9.30 25.51 -23.10
CA ASP A 15 -9.12 24.15 -22.57
C ASP A 15 -9.86 24.00 -21.24
N ILE A 16 -9.80 25.02 -20.38
CA ILE A 16 -10.54 25.05 -19.11
C ILE A 16 -12.04 25.01 -19.37
N ALA A 17 -12.55 25.77 -20.34
CA ALA A 17 -13.97 25.74 -20.72
C ALA A 17 -14.41 24.33 -21.15
N LYS A 18 -13.58 23.61 -21.92
CA LYS A 18 -13.86 22.20 -22.29
C LYS A 18 -13.93 21.30 -21.06
N LEU A 19 -12.96 21.42 -20.13
CA LEU A 19 -12.98 20.65 -18.88
C LEU A 19 -14.24 20.94 -18.04
N ILE A 20 -14.69 22.20 -18.00
CA ILE A 20 -15.94 22.57 -17.29
C ILE A 20 -17.13 21.88 -17.93
N GLN A 21 -17.24 21.85 -19.26
CA GLN A 21 -18.33 21.16 -19.96
C GLN A 21 -18.30 19.66 -19.71
N GLU A 22 -17.11 19.04 -19.72
CA GLU A 22 -16.93 17.64 -19.34
C GLU A 22 -17.39 17.39 -17.91
N ALA A 23 -16.97 18.21 -16.94
CA ALA A 23 -17.37 18.09 -15.55
C ALA A 23 -18.89 18.29 -15.37
N LYS A 24 -19.53 19.19 -16.13
CA LYS A 24 -20.99 19.34 -16.12
C LYS A 24 -21.71 18.09 -16.64
N LYS A 25 -21.14 17.41 -17.64
CA LYS A 25 -21.71 16.19 -18.24
C LYS A 25 -21.46 14.93 -17.41
N PHE A 26 -20.26 14.79 -16.85
CA PHE A 26 -19.77 13.55 -16.23
C PHE A 26 -19.44 13.66 -14.75
N ARG A 27 -19.74 14.80 -14.12
CA ARG A 27 -19.31 15.22 -12.77
C ARG A 27 -17.81 15.46 -12.60
N TYR A 28 -16.97 14.87 -13.43
CA TYR A 28 -15.53 15.04 -13.44
C TYR A 28 -15.05 15.35 -14.86
N SER A 29 -14.06 16.23 -14.98
CA SER A 29 -13.35 16.44 -16.24
C SER A 29 -12.26 15.39 -16.46
N SER A 30 -11.79 15.28 -17.70
CA SER A 30 -10.47 14.72 -17.99
C SER A 30 -9.35 15.55 -17.35
N LYS A 31 -8.10 15.08 -17.42
CA LYS A 31 -6.94 15.79 -16.87
C LYS A 31 -6.27 16.63 -17.94
N LEU A 32 -5.98 17.89 -17.62
CA LEU A 32 -5.17 18.78 -18.46
C LEU A 32 -3.78 18.95 -17.84
N SER A 33 -2.75 18.61 -18.60
CA SER A 33 -1.37 18.85 -18.17
C SER A 33 -1.07 20.35 -18.07
N VAL A 34 -0.63 20.77 -16.89
CA VAL A 34 -0.22 22.15 -16.57
C VAL A 34 1.24 22.20 -16.12
N ASN A 35 2.07 21.28 -16.66
CA ASN A 35 3.48 21.16 -16.31
C ASN A 35 4.28 22.45 -16.50
N ASP A 36 3.90 23.28 -17.48
CA ASP A 36 4.51 24.56 -17.79
C ASP A 36 4.16 25.68 -16.79
N LEU A 37 3.21 25.47 -15.88
CA LEU A 37 2.92 26.38 -14.76
C LEU A 37 4.18 26.64 -13.91
N VAL A 38 5.11 25.68 -13.86
CA VAL A 38 6.40 25.83 -13.14
C VAL A 38 7.26 26.97 -13.68
N ASN A 39 7.07 27.36 -14.94
CA ASN A 39 7.82 28.46 -15.55
C ASN A 39 7.36 29.84 -15.02
N TYR A 40 6.19 29.89 -14.36
CA TYR A 40 5.60 31.11 -13.84
C TYR A 40 5.91 31.35 -12.36
N GLY A 41 6.73 30.51 -11.71
CA GLY A 41 7.25 30.80 -10.37
C GLY A 41 8.09 29.68 -9.76
N LYS A 42 8.76 29.94 -8.63
CA LYS A 42 9.44 28.90 -7.86
C LYS A 42 8.59 28.56 -6.63
N ARG A 43 8.16 27.31 -6.50
CA ARG A 43 7.37 26.82 -5.37
C ARG A 43 7.86 25.44 -4.93
N LYS A 44 7.73 25.14 -3.64
CA LYS A 44 7.99 23.80 -3.07
C LYS A 44 6.94 22.78 -3.50
N ASN A 45 5.72 23.24 -3.78
CA ASN A 45 4.58 22.44 -4.23
C ASN A 45 3.65 23.29 -5.09
N TRP A 46 3.05 22.66 -6.10
CA TRP A 46 2.07 23.25 -7.01
C TRP A 46 0.65 22.72 -6.80
N TYR A 47 0.45 21.86 -5.81
CA TYR A 47 -0.89 21.47 -5.40
C TYR A 47 -1.69 22.69 -4.94
N GLY A 48 -2.92 22.82 -5.43
CA GLY A 48 -3.84 23.87 -5.04
C GLY A 48 -5.27 23.53 -5.42
N VAL A 49 -6.21 23.87 -4.56
CA VAL A 49 -7.64 23.67 -4.78
C VAL A 49 -8.33 25.03 -4.74
N VAL A 50 -9.27 25.24 -5.66
CA VAL A 50 -10.13 26.42 -5.70
C VAL A 50 -11.57 26.01 -6.00
N GLU A 51 -12.53 26.62 -5.32
CA GLU A 51 -13.95 26.43 -5.56
C GLU A 51 -14.56 27.70 -6.14
N VAL A 52 -15.28 27.57 -7.25
CA VAL A 52 -15.87 28.67 -8.01
C VAL A 52 -17.36 28.43 -8.15
N HIS A 53 -18.13 29.46 -7.85
CA HIS A 53 -19.57 29.53 -7.99
C HIS A 53 -19.93 30.75 -8.85
N GLN A 54 -21.16 30.82 -9.36
CA GLN A 54 -21.62 31.97 -10.13
C GLN A 54 -21.64 33.30 -9.34
N GLU A 55 -21.59 33.20 -8.00
CA GLU A 55 -21.52 34.34 -7.09
C GLU A 55 -20.08 34.75 -6.73
N GLY A 56 -19.08 33.94 -7.08
CA GLY A 56 -17.68 34.23 -6.81
C GLY A 56 -16.81 33.02 -6.54
N VAL A 57 -15.60 33.30 -6.04
CA VAL A 57 -14.62 32.27 -5.65
C VAL A 57 -14.75 31.99 -4.15
N ASN A 58 -15.27 30.82 -3.79
CA ASN A 58 -15.62 30.44 -2.42
C ASN A 58 -14.39 30.07 -1.58
N LYS A 59 -13.40 29.44 -2.20
CA LYS A 59 -12.19 28.96 -1.51
C LYS A 59 -11.02 28.94 -2.46
N GLY A 60 -9.83 29.37 -2.03
CA GLY A 60 -8.61 29.31 -2.83
C GLY A 60 -7.35 29.42 -1.97
N GLU A 61 -6.75 28.29 -1.63
CA GLU A 61 -5.65 28.22 -0.64
C GLU A 61 -4.30 28.70 -1.20
N MET A 62 -4.10 28.61 -2.53
CA MET A 62 -2.81 28.88 -3.17
C MET A 62 -2.95 29.97 -4.23
N ALA A 63 -1.98 30.88 -4.34
CA ALA A 63 -2.11 32.03 -5.26
C ALA A 63 -2.32 31.65 -6.73
N HIS A 64 -1.74 30.54 -7.21
CA HIS A 64 -1.98 30.06 -8.58
C HIS A 64 -3.39 29.46 -8.75
N ALA A 65 -3.91 28.77 -7.73
CA ALA A 65 -5.25 28.20 -7.73
C ALA A 65 -6.32 29.29 -7.56
N ARG A 66 -6.09 30.27 -6.68
CA ARG A 66 -6.98 31.43 -6.53
C ARG A 66 -7.05 32.26 -7.81
N SER A 67 -5.91 32.47 -8.47
CA SER A 67 -5.85 33.08 -9.81
C SER A 67 -6.66 32.28 -10.84
N LEU A 68 -6.55 30.94 -10.85
CA LEU A 68 -7.38 30.08 -11.70
C LEU A 68 -8.87 30.30 -11.44
N GLY A 69 -9.29 30.30 -10.17
CA GLY A 69 -10.68 30.51 -9.81
C GLY A 69 -11.22 31.87 -10.24
N ASN A 70 -10.42 32.94 -10.05
CA ASN A 70 -10.78 34.27 -10.50
C ASN A 70 -10.93 34.33 -12.02
N ILE A 71 -10.02 33.73 -12.78
CA ILE A 71 -10.12 33.70 -14.25
C ILE A 71 -11.35 32.92 -14.72
N VAL A 72 -11.68 31.80 -14.08
CA VAL A 72 -12.90 31.04 -14.39
C VAL A 72 -14.14 31.85 -14.05
N TYR A 73 -14.15 32.53 -12.90
CA TYR A 73 -15.25 33.41 -12.52
C TYR A 73 -15.42 34.57 -13.50
N ASP A 74 -14.35 35.30 -13.81
CA ASP A 74 -14.41 36.51 -14.63
C ASP A 74 -14.75 36.21 -16.11
N GLU A 75 -14.17 35.13 -16.67
CA GLU A 75 -14.22 34.87 -18.12
C GLU A 75 -15.18 33.74 -18.50
N LEU A 76 -15.54 32.86 -17.55
CA LEU A 76 -16.37 31.68 -17.80
C LEU A 76 -17.60 31.61 -16.88
N ASN A 77 -18.03 32.73 -16.26
CA ASN A 77 -19.21 32.74 -15.40
C ASN A 77 -20.46 32.19 -16.10
N TYR A 78 -20.62 32.55 -17.38
CA TYR A 78 -21.79 32.22 -18.19
C TYR A 78 -22.02 30.72 -18.42
N ILE A 79 -21.02 29.86 -18.12
CA ILE A 79 -21.16 28.40 -18.22
C ILE A 79 -21.27 27.71 -16.85
N LEU A 80 -21.29 28.43 -15.73
CA LEU A 80 -21.37 27.84 -14.39
C LEU A 80 -22.78 27.37 -14.02
N ASP A 81 -23.86 27.93 -14.60
CA ASP A 81 -25.27 27.51 -14.40
C ASP A 81 -25.67 27.21 -12.93
N ASP A 82 -25.41 28.13 -11.99
CA ASP A 82 -25.69 27.97 -10.55
C ASP A 82 -25.05 26.73 -9.89
N LYS A 83 -23.98 26.21 -10.49
CA LYS A 83 -23.22 25.08 -9.97
C LYS A 83 -21.93 25.56 -9.34
N THR A 84 -21.54 24.89 -8.25
CA THR A 84 -20.21 25.05 -7.67
C THR A 84 -19.25 24.07 -8.33
N LEU A 85 -18.13 24.57 -8.85
CA LEU A 85 -17.04 23.77 -9.41
C LEU A 85 -15.84 23.79 -8.49
N LYS A 86 -15.21 22.64 -8.30
CA LYS A 86 -13.95 22.48 -7.59
C LYS A 86 -12.84 22.18 -8.59
N LEU A 87 -11.91 23.11 -8.74
CA LEU A 87 -10.76 22.99 -9.61
C LEU A 87 -9.54 22.64 -8.78
N THR A 88 -8.88 21.55 -9.14
CA THR A 88 -7.71 21.03 -8.44
C THR A 88 -6.51 20.98 -9.38
N VAL A 89 -5.44 21.67 -9.00
CA VAL A 89 -4.09 21.44 -9.55
C VAL A 89 -3.42 20.42 -8.65
N THR A 90 -3.05 19.26 -9.21
CA THR A 90 -2.45 18.15 -8.47
C THR A 90 -0.94 18.33 -8.28
N SER A 91 -0.31 17.52 -7.42
CA SER A 91 1.15 17.57 -7.20
C SER A 91 1.97 17.14 -8.41
N ASP A 92 1.40 16.37 -9.33
CA ASP A 92 1.95 16.00 -10.64
C ASP A 92 1.52 16.96 -11.76
N LEU A 93 1.09 18.19 -11.39
CA LEU A 93 0.81 19.30 -12.31
C LEU A 93 -0.27 18.94 -13.36
N GLN A 94 -1.34 18.30 -12.92
CA GLN A 94 -2.56 18.10 -13.69
C GLN A 94 -3.67 18.99 -13.15
N LEU A 95 -4.41 19.65 -14.04
CA LEU A 95 -5.65 20.33 -13.72
C LEU A 95 -6.83 19.37 -13.92
N MET A 96 -7.70 19.29 -12.92
CA MET A 96 -8.97 18.57 -12.98
C MET A 96 -10.09 19.39 -12.37
N ILE A 97 -11.31 19.23 -12.89
CA ILE A 97 -12.51 19.95 -12.46
C ILE A 97 -13.57 18.94 -12.01
N GLU A 98 -14.14 19.17 -10.83
CA GLU A 98 -15.20 18.39 -10.23
C GLU A 98 -16.43 19.27 -10.02
N LEU A 99 -17.61 18.75 -10.35
CA LEU A 99 -18.89 19.39 -10.05
C LEU A 99 -19.28 19.08 -8.59
N VAL A 100 -19.35 20.10 -7.75
CA VAL A 100 -19.73 19.98 -6.33
C VAL A 100 -21.24 19.91 -6.22
N ILE A 101 -21.75 18.80 -5.68
CA ILE A 101 -23.19 18.60 -5.48
C ILE A 101 -23.54 19.13 -4.09
N ALA A 102 -24.31 20.22 -4.05
CA ALA A 102 -24.89 20.70 -2.81
C ALA A 102 -25.78 19.61 -2.19
N ALA A 103 -25.56 19.30 -0.91
CA ALA A 103 -26.38 18.34 -0.19
C ALA A 103 -27.78 18.94 0.07
N ASN A 104 -28.75 18.56 -0.78
CA ASN A 104 -30.20 18.81 -0.70
C ASN A 104 -30.71 20.26 -0.86
N THR A 105 -31.20 20.55 -2.06
CA THR A 105 -32.37 21.42 -2.27
C THR A 105 -33.35 20.73 -3.23
N LYS A 106 -34.64 20.79 -2.90
CA LYS A 106 -35.77 20.08 -3.51
C LYS A 106 -36.30 20.81 -4.77
N VAL A 107 -36.51 20.03 -5.86
CA VAL A 107 -37.54 20.17 -6.94
C VAL A 107 -37.37 21.40 -7.87
N SER A 108 -37.33 21.31 -9.21
CA SER A 108 -38.39 20.87 -10.14
C SER A 108 -37.89 20.44 -11.54
N LYS A 109 -38.72 19.64 -12.23
CA LYS A 109 -38.57 19.18 -13.62
C LYS A 109 -39.03 20.24 -14.63
N GLY A 110 -38.40 20.29 -15.80
CA GLY A 110 -38.93 20.91 -17.03
C GLY A 110 -38.02 20.65 -18.24
N PRO A 111 -38.55 20.38 -19.45
CA PRO A 111 -37.82 19.76 -20.56
C PRO A 111 -37.25 20.77 -21.56
N GLY A 112 -36.20 20.37 -22.30
CA GLY A 112 -35.67 21.13 -23.43
C GLY A 112 -34.76 20.26 -24.28
N GLU A 113 -35.26 19.84 -25.44
CA GLU A 113 -34.49 19.24 -26.53
C GLU A 113 -33.48 20.23 -27.09
N PHE A 114 -32.26 19.77 -27.38
CA PHE A 114 -31.34 20.45 -28.30
C PHE A 114 -30.59 19.42 -29.14
N ASN A 115 -30.91 19.40 -30.44
CA ASN A 115 -30.16 18.74 -31.49
C ASN A 115 -28.85 19.50 -31.76
N CYS A 116 -27.76 18.77 -31.97
CA CYS A 116 -26.70 19.19 -32.88
C CYS A 116 -26.03 17.95 -33.47
N GLU A 117 -26.20 17.81 -34.79
CA GLU A 117 -25.55 16.83 -35.65
C GLU A 117 -24.10 17.24 -35.96
N ASN A 118 -23.32 16.22 -36.30
CA ASN A 118 -22.06 16.22 -37.06
C ASN A 118 -20.77 16.72 -36.37
N ASN A 119 -19.97 15.73 -35.95
CA ASN A 119 -18.53 15.70 -36.26
C ASN A 119 -18.04 14.25 -36.19
N ASP A 120 -18.41 13.47 -37.21
CA ASP A 120 -17.88 12.14 -37.43
C ASP A 120 -16.44 12.22 -37.96
N GLN A 121 -15.59 11.39 -37.35
CA GLN A 121 -14.41 10.66 -37.87
C GLN A 121 -13.20 10.59 -36.92
N ILE A 122 -13.32 11.00 -35.65
CA ILE A 122 -12.26 10.77 -34.62
C ILE A 122 -12.83 10.13 -33.32
N GLN A 123 -14.15 9.94 -33.22
CA GLN A 123 -14.83 9.59 -31.96
C GLN A 123 -15.17 8.10 -31.78
N GLU A 124 -15.16 7.29 -32.84
CA GLU A 124 -15.59 5.88 -32.79
C GLU A 124 -14.59 4.97 -32.05
N ASP A 125 -13.28 5.22 -32.20
CA ASP A 125 -12.24 4.34 -31.65
C ASP A 125 -12.03 4.52 -30.13
N TYR A 126 -12.40 5.70 -29.59
CA TYR A 126 -12.42 5.99 -28.16
C TYR A 126 -13.75 5.62 -27.49
N GLN A 127 -14.88 5.77 -28.18
CA GLN A 127 -16.17 5.35 -27.65
C GLN A 127 -16.30 3.82 -27.60
N GLN A 128 -15.81 3.07 -28.59
CA GLN A 128 -15.82 1.60 -28.56
C GLN A 128 -14.97 1.02 -27.43
N LYS A 129 -13.76 1.57 -27.17
CA LYS A 129 -12.91 1.14 -26.05
C LYS A 129 -13.53 1.45 -24.68
N ALA A 130 -14.18 2.59 -24.51
CA ALA A 130 -14.84 2.97 -23.27
C ALA A 130 -16.15 2.18 -23.02
N TYR A 131 -16.91 1.87 -24.09
CA TYR A 131 -18.11 1.03 -24.02
C TYR A 131 -17.76 -0.43 -23.72
N GLN A 132 -16.75 -1.00 -24.39
CA GLN A 132 -16.28 -2.37 -24.14
C GLN A 132 -15.80 -2.56 -22.69
N THR A 133 -15.17 -1.55 -22.08
CA THR A 133 -14.77 -1.63 -20.66
C THR A 133 -15.94 -1.61 -19.67
N LYS A 134 -17.08 -0.98 -19.98
CA LYS A 134 -18.23 -0.96 -19.06
C LYS A 134 -19.01 -2.26 -19.07
N GLU A 135 -19.19 -2.85 -20.25
CA GLU A 135 -19.82 -4.17 -20.38
C GLU A 135 -18.98 -5.26 -19.72
N GLU A 136 -17.66 -5.25 -19.90
CA GLU A 136 -16.75 -6.19 -19.26
C GLU A 136 -16.84 -6.11 -17.72
N ILE A 137 -16.84 -4.89 -17.16
CA ILE A 137 -16.99 -4.66 -15.71
C ILE A 137 -18.35 -5.18 -15.22
N GLN A 138 -19.44 -4.91 -15.96
CA GLN A 138 -20.78 -5.37 -15.59
C GLN A 138 -20.87 -6.90 -15.62
N VAL A 139 -20.29 -7.55 -16.64
CA VAL A 139 -20.21 -9.01 -16.75
C VAL A 139 -19.43 -9.60 -15.58
N ASN A 140 -18.28 -9.00 -15.23
CA ASN A 140 -17.48 -9.45 -14.09
C ASN A 140 -18.21 -9.27 -12.76
N GLN A 141 -18.94 -8.17 -12.59
CA GLN A 141 -19.76 -7.94 -11.40
C GLN A 141 -20.86 -9.00 -11.28
N ASN A 142 -21.58 -9.29 -12.37
CA ASN A 142 -22.63 -10.30 -12.37
C ASN A 142 -22.06 -11.69 -12.04
N LYS A 143 -20.86 -12.03 -12.55
CA LYS A 143 -20.17 -13.28 -12.20
C LYS A 143 -19.81 -13.36 -10.72
N VAL A 144 -19.31 -12.27 -10.12
CA VAL A 144 -19.02 -12.25 -8.68
C VAL A 144 -20.30 -12.45 -7.86
N VAL A 145 -21.39 -11.79 -8.23
CA VAL A 145 -22.71 -11.98 -7.61
C VAL A 145 -23.18 -13.43 -7.77
N ASP A 146 -23.03 -14.02 -8.96
CA ASP A 146 -23.39 -15.41 -9.23
C ASP A 146 -22.56 -16.42 -8.43
N ILE A 147 -21.31 -16.09 -8.07
CA ILE A 147 -20.48 -16.92 -7.20
C ILE A 147 -20.91 -16.74 -5.75
N PHE A 148 -21.17 -15.51 -5.31
CA PHE A 148 -21.49 -15.20 -3.92
C PHE A 148 -22.93 -15.58 -3.53
N LYS A 149 -23.86 -15.69 -4.48
CA LYS A 149 -25.21 -16.22 -4.21
C LYS A 149 -25.22 -17.71 -3.85
N ASP A 150 -24.13 -18.45 -4.15
CA ASP A 150 -23.99 -19.86 -3.75
C ASP A 150 -23.57 -20.01 -2.27
N ILE A 151 -23.30 -18.90 -1.55
CA ILE A 151 -22.97 -18.91 -0.12
C ILE A 151 -24.29 -18.96 0.69
N PRO A 152 -24.54 -20.04 1.46
CA PRO A 152 -25.73 -20.15 2.31
C PRO A 152 -25.81 -19.04 3.36
N TRP A 153 -27.03 -18.69 3.78
CA TRP A 153 -27.27 -17.63 4.76
C TRP A 153 -26.56 -17.87 6.11
N ASP A 154 -26.61 -19.09 6.63
CA ASP A 154 -25.93 -19.47 7.88
C ASP A 154 -24.40 -19.33 7.76
N VAL A 155 -23.84 -19.55 6.57
CA VAL A 155 -22.42 -19.32 6.29
C VAL A 155 -22.10 -17.82 6.24
N TRP A 156 -22.97 -16.98 5.67
CA TRP A 156 -22.82 -15.52 5.76
C TRP A 156 -22.77 -15.03 7.21
N GLU A 157 -23.62 -15.59 8.09
CA GLU A 157 -23.56 -15.29 9.52
C GLU A 157 -22.25 -15.77 10.15
N CYS A 158 -21.77 -16.97 9.80
CA CYS A 158 -20.51 -17.50 10.31
C CYS A 158 -19.33 -16.61 9.93
N ILE A 159 -19.28 -16.10 8.70
CA ILE A 159 -18.25 -15.19 8.20
C ILE A 159 -18.18 -13.92 9.06
N VAL A 160 -19.32 -13.35 9.46
CA VAL A 160 -19.37 -12.18 10.35
C VAL A 160 -18.89 -12.54 11.76
N LYS A 161 -19.26 -13.71 12.27
CA LYS A 161 -18.95 -14.15 13.65
C LYS A 161 -17.47 -14.45 13.89
N VAL A 162 -16.70 -14.71 12.83
CA VAL A 162 -15.24 -14.91 12.92
C VAL A 162 -14.43 -13.61 12.82
N GLU A 163 -15.09 -12.47 12.62
CA GLU A 163 -14.39 -11.18 12.59
C GLU A 163 -13.70 -10.86 13.92
N PRO A 164 -12.53 -10.21 13.89
CA PRO A 164 -11.80 -9.82 15.10
C PRO A 164 -12.64 -8.97 16.06
N GLU A 165 -13.45 -8.07 15.52
CA GLU A 165 -14.41 -7.23 16.20
C GLU A 165 -15.40 -8.09 17.00
N TRP A 166 -15.91 -9.14 16.37
CA TRP A 166 -16.88 -10.05 16.97
C TRP A 166 -16.27 -10.92 18.05
N VAL A 167 -15.23 -11.68 17.70
CA VAL A 167 -14.60 -12.66 18.57
C VAL A 167 -14.07 -12.02 19.86
N ASN A 168 -13.53 -10.80 19.78
CA ASN A 168 -12.96 -10.16 20.95
C ASN A 168 -13.99 -9.42 21.81
N MET A 169 -15.12 -8.98 21.24
CA MET A 169 -16.03 -8.06 21.95
C MET A 169 -17.33 -8.72 22.42
N ILE A 170 -17.77 -9.83 21.80
CA ILE A 170 -19.07 -10.48 22.10
C ILE A 170 -19.24 -10.82 23.59
N ASP A 171 -18.18 -11.29 24.27
CA ASP A 171 -18.25 -11.64 25.68
C ASP A 171 -18.53 -10.45 26.62
N LEU A 172 -18.25 -9.22 26.16
CA LEU A 172 -18.50 -8.03 26.96
C LEU A 172 -20.00 -7.77 27.13
N LEU A 173 -20.86 -8.26 26.23
CA LEU A 173 -22.31 -8.15 26.38
C LEU A 173 -22.87 -8.90 27.61
N ARG A 174 -22.08 -9.78 28.24
CA ARG A 174 -22.45 -10.39 29.54
C ARG A 174 -22.41 -9.39 30.69
N TYR A 175 -21.66 -8.30 30.53
CA TYR A 175 -21.36 -7.33 31.59
C TYR A 175 -21.82 -5.91 31.24
N TYR A 176 -21.98 -5.61 29.95
CA TYR A 176 -22.34 -4.30 29.44
C TYR A 176 -23.78 -4.32 28.92
N ASP A 177 -24.56 -3.30 29.26
CA ASP A 177 -25.80 -3.05 28.52
C ASP A 177 -25.50 -2.63 27.07
N PHE A 178 -26.52 -2.71 26.21
CA PHE A 178 -26.36 -2.42 24.79
C PHE A 178 -25.88 -0.98 24.52
N GLY A 179 -26.38 0.01 25.25
CA GLY A 179 -26.04 1.42 25.02
C GLY A 179 -24.56 1.69 25.29
N THR A 180 -24.05 1.16 26.40
CA THR A 180 -22.64 1.22 26.78
C THR A 180 -21.77 0.45 25.78
N PHE A 181 -22.18 -0.77 25.43
CA PHE A 181 -21.44 -1.63 24.50
C PHE A 181 -21.36 -1.05 23.09
N SER A 182 -22.47 -0.56 22.54
CA SER A 182 -22.52 0.03 21.20
C SER A 182 -21.70 1.33 21.13
N THR A 183 -21.70 2.15 22.19
CA THR A 183 -20.84 3.35 22.28
C THR A 183 -19.35 2.98 22.28
N LEU A 184 -18.99 1.93 23.02
CA LEU A 184 -17.64 1.35 23.01
C LEU A 184 -17.25 0.85 21.60
N MET A 185 -18.14 0.10 20.94
CA MET A 185 -17.88 -0.43 19.59
C MET A 185 -17.65 0.68 18.56
N VAL A 186 -18.45 1.75 18.60
CA VAL A 186 -18.27 2.90 17.70
C VAL A 186 -16.92 3.59 17.93
N VAL A 187 -16.55 3.87 19.18
CA VAL A 187 -15.28 4.56 19.45
C VAL A 187 -14.05 3.69 19.17
N ALA A 188 -14.17 2.38 19.33
CA ALA A 188 -13.17 1.40 18.92
C ALA A 188 -13.00 1.41 17.39
N GLY A 189 -14.11 1.35 16.63
CA GLY A 189 -14.06 1.44 15.17
C GLY A 189 -13.50 2.76 14.64
N LEU A 190 -13.83 3.90 15.28
CA LEU A 190 -13.28 5.22 14.92
C LEU A 190 -11.76 5.31 15.04
N ASN A 191 -11.15 4.51 15.93
CA ASN A 191 -9.72 4.50 16.23
C ASN A 191 -8.97 3.30 15.65
N ASP A 192 -9.67 2.43 14.91
CA ASP A 192 -9.10 1.34 14.14
C ASP A 192 -8.52 1.86 12.80
N PHE A 193 -7.44 2.62 12.92
CA PHE A 193 -6.65 3.04 11.78
C PHE A 193 -5.18 3.13 12.15
N GLN A 194 -4.34 2.90 11.13
CA GLN A 194 -2.87 2.94 11.23
C GLN A 194 -2.36 2.20 12.48
N LEU A 195 -2.84 0.97 12.65
CA LEU A 195 -2.50 0.13 13.79
C LEU A 195 -1.01 -0.26 13.80
N LYS A 196 -0.53 -0.75 14.95
CA LYS A 196 0.85 -1.27 15.10
C LYS A 196 1.07 -2.64 14.44
N GLY A 197 0.01 -3.29 13.99
CA GLY A 197 0.01 -4.64 13.40
C GLY A 197 -1.39 -5.01 12.93
N LYS A 198 -1.63 -6.31 12.71
CA LYS A 198 -2.97 -6.79 12.32
C LYS A 198 -4.00 -6.54 13.43
N ALA A 199 -5.21 -6.16 13.05
CA ALA A 199 -6.26 -5.70 13.97
C ALA A 199 -6.56 -6.72 15.07
N GLU A 200 -6.60 -8.00 14.72
CA GLU A 200 -6.94 -9.11 15.62
C GLU A 200 -5.91 -9.34 16.74
N LYS A 201 -4.64 -9.00 16.53
CA LYS A 201 -3.57 -9.19 17.53
C LYS A 201 -3.13 -7.89 18.19
N ALA A 202 -3.11 -6.80 17.43
CA ALA A 202 -2.50 -5.55 17.86
C ALA A 202 -3.51 -4.54 18.40
N TYR A 203 -4.81 -4.75 18.17
CA TYR A 203 -5.83 -3.76 18.49
C TYR A 203 -6.99 -4.36 19.30
N TRP A 204 -7.82 -5.20 18.70
CA TRP A 204 -9.06 -5.68 19.34
C TRP A 204 -8.81 -6.53 20.60
N MET A 205 -7.85 -7.46 20.54
CA MET A 205 -7.48 -8.28 21.71
C MET A 205 -6.88 -7.44 22.86
N PRO A 206 -5.84 -6.61 22.65
CA PRO A 206 -5.33 -5.72 23.70
C PRO A 206 -6.37 -4.70 24.22
N LEU A 207 -7.28 -4.22 23.37
CA LEU A 207 -8.37 -3.35 23.77
C LEU A 207 -9.34 -4.07 24.72
N ARG A 208 -9.74 -5.30 24.38
CA ARG A 208 -10.55 -6.17 25.25
C ARG A 208 -9.85 -6.39 26.59
N GLU A 209 -8.55 -6.70 26.60
CA GLU A 209 -7.77 -6.85 27.84
C GLU A 209 -7.78 -5.57 28.69
N GLN A 210 -7.62 -4.40 28.07
CA GLN A 210 -7.71 -3.13 28.80
C GLN A 210 -9.09 -2.95 29.46
N ILE A 211 -10.16 -3.26 28.74
CA ILE A 211 -11.55 -3.06 29.20
C ILE A 211 -11.90 -4.04 30.31
N THR A 212 -11.58 -5.32 30.14
CA THR A 212 -11.87 -6.38 31.11
C THR A 212 -11.14 -6.22 32.45
N ASN A 213 -10.01 -5.50 32.47
CA ASN A 213 -9.26 -5.20 33.69
C ASN A 213 -9.74 -3.93 34.42
N THR A 214 -10.85 -3.34 34.00
CA THR A 214 -11.40 -2.10 34.58
C THR A 214 -12.85 -2.26 34.99
N SER A 215 -13.32 -1.40 35.90
CA SER A 215 -14.73 -1.35 36.27
C SER A 215 -15.58 -0.92 35.07
N ILE A 216 -16.78 -1.50 34.94
CA ILE A 216 -17.74 -1.10 33.90
C ILE A 216 -18.01 0.40 34.03
N PRO A 217 -17.78 1.20 32.97
CA PRO A 217 -18.01 2.64 33.02
C PRO A 217 -19.51 2.94 33.06
N SER A 218 -19.92 3.85 33.94
CA SER A 218 -21.32 4.30 34.07
C SER A 218 -21.64 5.53 33.22
N THR A 219 -20.62 6.16 32.60
CA THR A 219 -20.80 7.32 31.71
C THR A 219 -19.80 7.29 30.55
N PRO A 220 -20.09 7.96 29.40
CA PRO A 220 -19.14 8.11 28.29
C PRO A 220 -17.78 8.71 28.72
N TYR A 221 -17.80 9.62 29.69
CA TYR A 221 -16.58 10.22 30.24
C TYR A 221 -15.72 9.19 30.98
N GLN A 222 -16.33 8.30 31.77
CA GLN A 222 -15.59 7.20 32.42
C GLN A 222 -15.07 6.19 31.39
N LEU A 223 -15.82 5.93 30.31
CA LEU A 223 -15.31 5.12 29.20
C LEU A 223 -14.08 5.77 28.56
N ALA A 224 -14.07 7.09 28.36
CA ALA A 224 -12.91 7.80 27.83
C ALA A 224 -11.68 7.60 28.73
N LYS A 225 -11.82 7.79 30.04
CA LYS A 225 -10.73 7.54 31.02
C LYS A 225 -10.21 6.11 30.99
N THR A 226 -11.10 5.15 30.80
CA THR A 226 -10.76 3.72 30.73
C THR A 226 -9.90 3.40 29.51
N LEU A 227 -10.21 4.02 28.36
CA LEU A 227 -9.57 3.75 27.08
C LEU A 227 -8.32 4.61 26.82
N GLU A 228 -8.19 5.77 27.46
CA GLU A 228 -7.08 6.70 27.23
C GLU A 228 -5.69 6.07 27.46
N PRO A 229 -5.44 5.28 28.54
CA PRO A 229 -4.15 4.62 28.74
C PRO A 229 -3.77 3.67 27.61
N PHE A 230 -4.75 3.02 26.99
CA PHE A 230 -4.55 2.16 25.83
C PHE A 230 -4.18 3.00 24.60
N TYR A 231 -5.01 3.98 24.24
CA TYR A 231 -4.77 4.80 23.04
C TYR A 231 -3.50 5.65 23.13
N ARG A 232 -3.08 6.07 24.32
CA ARG A 232 -1.81 6.78 24.54
C ARG A 232 -0.60 5.99 24.07
N LYS A 233 -0.66 4.66 24.21
CA LYS A 233 0.40 3.75 23.78
C LYS A 233 0.32 3.50 22.28
N GLU A 234 -0.81 3.73 21.63
CA GLU A 234 -1.04 3.42 20.22
C GLU A 234 -0.28 4.33 19.25
N ARG A 235 -0.12 3.86 18.01
CA ARG A 235 0.44 4.70 16.94
C ARG A 235 -0.50 5.89 16.71
N HIS A 236 0.06 7.10 16.61
CA HIS A 236 -0.70 8.34 16.59
C HIS A 236 -1.59 8.52 17.82
N GLY A 237 -1.13 8.08 19.00
CA GLY A 237 -1.92 8.06 20.24
C GLY A 237 -2.60 9.39 20.58
N GLN A 238 -1.91 10.52 20.41
CA GLN A 238 -2.50 11.84 20.63
C GLN A 238 -3.74 12.10 19.75
N LEU A 239 -3.63 11.82 18.45
CA LEU A 239 -4.75 11.94 17.52
C LEU A 239 -5.90 10.99 17.88
N LYS A 240 -5.59 9.76 18.32
CA LYS A 240 -6.61 8.78 18.75
C LYS A 240 -7.33 9.24 20.03
N ILE A 241 -6.61 9.83 20.97
CA ILE A 241 -7.17 10.44 22.19
C ILE A 241 -8.06 11.64 21.84
N GLU A 242 -7.64 12.50 20.91
CA GLU A 242 -8.48 13.61 20.43
C GLU A 242 -9.79 13.10 19.81
N ARG A 243 -9.72 12.06 18.97
CA ARG A 243 -10.90 11.42 18.38
C ARG A 243 -11.80 10.76 19.43
N LEU A 244 -11.20 10.06 20.41
CA LEU A 244 -11.88 9.47 21.56
C LEU A 244 -12.73 10.51 22.30
N HIS A 245 -12.12 11.62 22.70
CA HIS A 245 -12.83 12.69 23.41
C HIS A 245 -13.85 13.39 22.53
N LYS A 246 -13.52 13.65 21.26
CA LYS A 246 -14.44 14.30 20.32
C LYS A 246 -15.75 13.52 20.19
N PHE A 247 -15.67 12.20 20.09
CA PHE A 247 -16.85 11.35 20.03
C PHE A 247 -17.53 11.21 21.40
N LEU A 248 -16.81 10.80 22.45
CA LEU A 248 -17.43 10.48 23.75
C LEU A 248 -18.00 11.70 24.49
N ASN A 249 -17.57 12.92 24.14
CA ASN A 249 -18.17 14.15 24.66
C ASN A 249 -19.32 14.69 23.79
N SER A 250 -19.72 13.97 22.73
CA SER A 250 -20.76 14.42 21.80
C SER A 250 -22.17 14.02 22.25
N ASN A 251 -23.17 14.75 21.74
CA ASN A 251 -24.58 14.37 21.88
C ASN A 251 -24.88 13.00 21.28
N LEU A 252 -24.14 12.60 20.23
CA LEU A 252 -24.32 11.30 19.60
C LEU A 252 -23.88 10.15 20.52
N ALA A 253 -22.75 10.29 21.22
CA ALA A 253 -22.34 9.29 22.21
C ALA A 253 -23.35 9.18 23.35
N ASN A 254 -23.88 10.29 23.86
CA ASN A 254 -24.96 10.27 24.85
C ASN A 254 -26.24 9.62 24.31
N LEU A 255 -26.57 9.86 23.04
CA LEU A 255 -27.72 9.22 22.40
C LEU A 255 -27.53 7.70 22.34
N LEU A 256 -26.38 7.20 21.90
CA LEU A 256 -26.10 5.75 21.87
C LEU A 256 -26.11 5.15 23.27
N TRP A 257 -25.46 5.83 24.23
CA TRP A 257 -25.34 5.38 25.62
C TRP A 257 -26.70 5.11 26.29
N ASN A 258 -27.70 5.93 25.98
CA ASN A 258 -29.01 5.89 26.62
C ASN A 258 -30.10 5.17 25.79
N ASN A 259 -29.75 4.50 24.70
CA ASN A 259 -30.72 3.84 23.83
C ASN A 259 -30.58 2.32 23.79
N GLN A 260 -31.70 1.65 23.56
CA GLN A 260 -31.79 0.20 23.32
C GLN A 260 -31.55 -0.12 21.84
N ALA A 261 -31.23 -1.38 21.55
CA ALA A 261 -30.90 -1.87 20.21
C ALA A 261 -31.96 -1.52 19.15
N GLN A 262 -33.24 -1.71 19.47
CA GLN A 262 -34.36 -1.44 18.56
C GLN A 262 -34.45 0.05 18.18
N ASN A 263 -34.12 0.95 19.09
CA ASN A 263 -34.15 2.38 18.83
C ASN A 263 -32.97 2.79 17.95
N VAL A 264 -31.78 2.28 18.24
CA VAL A 264 -30.57 2.52 17.44
C VAL A 264 -30.74 1.99 16.02
N ALA A 265 -31.31 0.79 15.85
CA ALA A 265 -31.63 0.18 14.56
C ALA A 265 -32.49 1.09 13.67
N LYS A 266 -33.54 1.71 14.24
CA LYS A 266 -34.47 2.59 13.51
C LYS A 266 -33.85 3.89 13.02
N ILE A 267 -32.83 4.39 13.71
CA ILE A 267 -32.21 5.70 13.42
C ILE A 267 -30.79 5.57 12.88
N LEU A 268 -30.39 4.38 12.43
CA LEU A 268 -29.04 4.11 11.93
C LEU A 268 -28.58 5.10 10.82
N PRO A 269 -29.40 5.46 9.82
CA PRO A 269 -29.01 6.45 8.81
C PRO A 269 -28.78 7.85 9.38
N TYR A 270 -29.47 8.21 10.47
CA TYR A 270 -29.24 9.47 11.19
C TYR A 270 -27.94 9.42 11.97
N ILE A 271 -27.67 8.33 12.70
CA ILE A 271 -26.42 8.12 13.44
C ILE A 271 -25.22 8.24 12.51
N TRP A 272 -25.29 7.67 11.31
CA TRP A 272 -24.23 7.77 10.31
C TRP A 272 -23.86 9.22 9.95
N ARG A 273 -24.88 10.06 9.69
CA ARG A 273 -24.67 11.49 9.34
C ARG A 273 -24.16 12.28 10.53
N GLU A 274 -24.73 12.05 11.72
CA GLU A 274 -24.28 12.73 12.93
C GLU A 274 -22.87 12.30 13.35
N LEU A 275 -22.47 11.06 13.08
CA LEU A 275 -21.11 10.58 13.35
C LEU A 275 -20.10 11.30 12.47
N ALA A 276 -20.39 11.43 11.18
CA ALA A 276 -19.58 12.18 10.23
C ALA A 276 -19.43 13.66 10.64
N LYS A 277 -20.54 14.29 11.01
CA LYS A 277 -20.58 15.67 11.53
C LYS A 277 -19.79 15.82 12.82
N THR A 278 -19.99 14.91 13.79
CA THR A 278 -19.25 14.87 15.06
C THR A 278 -17.76 14.77 14.82
N MET A 279 -17.34 13.94 13.87
CA MET A 279 -15.93 13.76 13.55
C MET A 279 -15.36 14.81 12.60
N ASN A 280 -16.21 15.66 12.00
CA ASN A 280 -15.85 16.58 10.92
C ASN A 280 -15.13 15.85 9.76
N GLN A 281 -15.75 14.77 9.30
CA GLN A 281 -15.25 13.93 8.20
C GLN A 281 -16.37 13.71 7.18
N ASP A 282 -15.98 13.36 5.95
CA ASP A 282 -16.93 12.87 4.96
C ASP A 282 -17.65 11.63 5.49
N TYR A 283 -18.97 11.52 5.27
CA TYR A 283 -19.74 10.40 5.81
C TYR A 283 -19.40 9.07 5.13
N ASN A 284 -18.87 9.10 3.89
CA ASN A 284 -18.35 7.93 3.19
C ASN A 284 -16.88 7.64 3.52
N ALA A 285 -16.22 8.46 4.36
CA ALA A 285 -14.84 8.20 4.74
C ALA A 285 -14.72 6.85 5.43
N LYS A 286 -13.73 6.04 5.03
CA LYS A 286 -13.45 4.71 5.58
C LYS A 286 -13.64 4.60 7.10
N THR A 287 -13.08 5.52 7.89
CA THR A 287 -13.17 5.45 9.36
C THR A 287 -14.58 5.66 9.91
N ILE A 288 -15.41 6.45 9.23
CA ILE A 288 -16.82 6.66 9.61
C ILE A 288 -17.62 5.42 9.26
N VAL A 289 -17.46 4.92 8.03
CA VAL A 289 -18.13 3.72 7.53
C VAL A 289 -17.78 2.49 8.37
N PHE A 290 -16.51 2.33 8.73
CA PHE A 290 -16.04 1.22 9.57
C PHE A 290 -16.56 1.33 11.01
N ALA A 291 -16.63 2.54 11.59
CA ALA A 291 -17.28 2.74 12.88
C ALA A 291 -18.79 2.41 12.83
N MET A 292 -19.47 2.73 11.72
CA MET A 292 -20.85 2.29 11.50
C MET A 292 -20.96 0.77 11.36
N LYS A 293 -20.00 0.09 10.72
CA LYS A 293 -19.94 -1.37 10.71
C LYS A 293 -19.85 -1.91 12.14
N CYS A 294 -18.98 -1.36 12.98
CA CYS A 294 -18.87 -1.77 14.38
C CYS A 294 -20.18 -1.57 15.16
N LEU A 295 -20.92 -0.48 14.90
CA LEU A 295 -22.27 -0.30 15.45
C LEU A 295 -23.24 -1.37 14.95
N GLY A 296 -23.24 -1.64 13.65
CA GLY A 296 -24.09 -2.68 13.06
C GLY A 296 -23.77 -4.08 13.62
N LEU A 297 -22.48 -4.40 13.80
CA LEU A 297 -22.06 -5.63 14.48
C LEU A 297 -22.63 -5.70 15.89
N SER A 298 -22.61 -4.59 16.65
CA SER A 298 -23.20 -4.58 18.00
C SER A 298 -24.70 -4.88 18.02
N LEU A 299 -25.45 -4.49 16.98
CA LEU A 299 -26.87 -4.84 16.81
C LEU A 299 -27.03 -6.33 16.49
N LEU A 300 -26.25 -6.86 15.54
CA LEU A 300 -26.26 -8.29 15.19
C LEU A 300 -25.91 -9.18 16.39
N MET A 301 -24.95 -8.76 17.23
CA MET A 301 -24.54 -9.50 18.44
C MET A 301 -25.65 -9.65 19.48
N VAL A 302 -26.61 -8.71 19.53
CA VAL A 302 -27.79 -8.79 20.41
C VAL A 302 -29.03 -9.33 19.69
N GLY A 303 -28.87 -9.85 18.47
CA GLY A 303 -29.95 -10.44 17.67
C GLY A 303 -30.86 -9.42 16.97
N GLU A 304 -30.49 -8.14 16.92
CA GLU A 304 -31.24 -7.12 16.20
C GLU A 304 -30.80 -7.10 14.74
N ASN A 305 -31.59 -7.72 13.85
CA ASN A 305 -31.30 -7.85 12.42
C ASN A 305 -32.12 -6.88 11.54
N GLY A 306 -33.08 -6.14 12.12
CA GLY A 306 -34.08 -5.35 11.39
C GLY A 306 -33.66 -3.93 11.00
N PHE A 307 -32.37 -3.68 10.74
CA PHE A 307 -31.85 -2.34 10.48
C PHE A 307 -31.43 -2.10 9.01
N ASP A 308 -31.68 -0.89 8.51
CA ASP A 308 -31.26 -0.50 7.16
C ASP A 308 -29.79 -0.07 7.14
N PHE A 309 -28.93 -0.97 6.66
CA PHE A 309 -27.52 -0.70 6.39
C PHE A 309 -27.23 -0.48 4.89
N ALA A 310 -28.24 -0.45 4.01
CA ALA A 310 -28.03 -0.45 2.56
C ALA A 310 -27.39 0.85 2.04
N ARG A 311 -27.51 1.94 2.80
CA ARG A 311 -26.96 3.25 2.43
C ARG A 311 -25.51 3.45 2.86
N VAL A 312 -25.05 2.70 3.87
CA VAL A 312 -23.68 2.80 4.35
C VAL A 312 -22.81 1.99 3.39
N PRO A 313 -21.84 2.61 2.69
CA PRO A 313 -21.04 1.92 1.70
C PRO A 313 -20.05 0.95 2.35
N ILE A 314 -19.30 0.20 1.54
CA ILE A 314 -18.20 -0.62 2.05
C ILE A 314 -17.03 0.26 2.54
N PRO A 315 -16.37 -0.05 3.68
CA PRO A 315 -15.16 0.65 4.10
C PRO A 315 -13.98 0.27 3.18
N VAL A 316 -13.63 1.15 2.25
CA VAL A 316 -12.57 0.86 1.27
C VAL A 316 -11.18 1.04 1.89
N ASP A 317 -10.50 -0.07 2.16
CA ASP A 317 -9.08 -0.07 2.44
C ASP A 317 -8.26 -0.59 1.24
N ILE A 318 -6.94 -0.62 1.40
CA ILE A 318 -6.04 -1.08 0.34
C ILE A 318 -6.31 -2.54 -0.09
N ARG A 319 -6.83 -3.39 0.79
CA ARG A 319 -7.18 -4.79 0.50
C ARG A 319 -8.47 -4.87 -0.30
N VAL A 320 -9.51 -4.16 0.13
CA VAL A 320 -10.79 -4.08 -0.62
C VAL A 320 -10.53 -3.55 -2.03
N LEU A 321 -9.74 -2.46 -2.15
CA LEU A 321 -9.35 -1.90 -3.44
C LEU A 321 -8.61 -2.93 -4.31
N LYS A 322 -7.63 -3.65 -3.75
CA LYS A 322 -6.86 -4.68 -4.48
C LYS A 322 -7.74 -5.83 -4.93
N LEU A 323 -8.60 -6.36 -4.06
CA LEU A 323 -9.50 -7.46 -4.44
C LEU A 323 -10.44 -7.03 -5.56
N THR A 324 -11.01 -5.83 -5.47
CA THR A 324 -11.90 -5.27 -6.50
C THR A 324 -11.21 -5.24 -7.88
N LYS A 325 -9.94 -4.85 -7.90
CA LYS A 325 -9.12 -4.87 -9.14
C LYS A 325 -8.81 -6.29 -9.61
N ASN A 326 -8.41 -7.18 -8.70
CA ASN A 326 -8.07 -8.56 -9.02
C ASN A 326 -9.27 -9.37 -9.55
N LEU A 327 -10.49 -8.97 -9.18
CA LEU A 327 -11.73 -9.54 -9.71
C LEU A 327 -12.14 -8.91 -11.06
N GLY A 328 -11.31 -8.02 -11.64
CA GLY A 328 -11.62 -7.35 -12.89
C GLY A 328 -12.84 -6.41 -12.81
N LEU A 329 -13.22 -5.97 -11.61
CA LEU A 329 -14.37 -5.08 -11.39
C LEU A 329 -14.01 -3.61 -11.62
N CYS A 330 -12.72 -3.28 -11.63
CA CYS A 330 -12.20 -2.01 -12.10
C CYS A 330 -10.71 -2.10 -12.44
N LYS A 331 -10.25 -1.33 -13.43
CA LYS A 331 -8.82 -1.21 -13.78
C LYS A 331 -8.16 -0.09 -12.97
N GLU A 332 -8.70 1.12 -13.12
CA GLU A 332 -8.38 2.28 -12.29
C GLU A 332 -9.67 2.77 -11.66
N CYS A 333 -9.76 2.66 -10.34
CA CYS A 333 -10.93 3.07 -9.58
C CYS A 333 -10.50 3.86 -8.35
N ASN A 334 -11.21 4.93 -8.06
CA ASN A 334 -11.15 5.63 -6.79
C ASN A 334 -12.06 4.97 -5.74
N GLU A 335 -12.01 5.46 -4.50
CA GLU A 335 -12.80 4.93 -3.39
C GLU A 335 -14.31 4.94 -3.67
N SER A 336 -14.85 6.03 -4.20
CA SER A 336 -16.28 6.16 -4.53
C SER A 336 -16.74 5.15 -5.58
N GLU A 337 -15.88 4.83 -6.56
CA GLU A 337 -16.19 3.83 -7.59
C GLU A 337 -16.21 2.42 -7.01
N VAL A 338 -15.26 2.09 -6.12
CA VAL A 338 -15.25 0.81 -5.39
C VAL A 338 -16.50 0.69 -4.52
N GLN A 339 -16.87 1.76 -3.81
CA GLN A 339 -18.10 1.81 -3.00
C GLN A 339 -19.35 1.55 -3.84
N ARG A 340 -19.44 2.15 -5.04
CA ARG A 340 -20.55 1.92 -5.97
C ARG A 340 -20.60 0.47 -6.45
N ILE A 341 -19.47 -0.09 -6.88
CA ILE A 341 -19.38 -1.49 -7.36
C ILE A 341 -19.92 -2.47 -6.32
N TRP A 342 -19.49 -2.34 -5.06
CA TRP A 342 -19.95 -3.24 -4.01
C TRP A 342 -21.38 -2.95 -3.55
N SER A 343 -21.85 -1.70 -3.63
CA SER A 343 -23.26 -1.36 -3.38
C SER A 343 -24.19 -1.99 -4.42
N ASP A 344 -23.79 -1.97 -5.69
CA ASP A 344 -24.53 -2.60 -6.78
C ASP A 344 -24.51 -4.14 -6.65
N ALA A 345 -23.36 -4.72 -6.26
CA ALA A 345 -23.26 -6.15 -5.97
C ALA A 345 -24.18 -6.56 -4.79
N LEU A 346 -24.18 -5.78 -3.71
CA LEU A 346 -25.10 -5.98 -2.58
C LEU A 346 -26.55 -5.92 -3.02
N LYS A 347 -26.93 -4.92 -3.82
CA LYS A 347 -28.29 -4.77 -4.34
C LYS A 347 -28.75 -6.01 -5.11
N GLN A 348 -27.86 -6.61 -5.91
CA GLN A 348 -28.18 -7.84 -6.63
C GLN A 348 -28.24 -9.06 -5.72
N LEU A 349 -27.31 -9.21 -4.76
CA LEU A 349 -27.30 -10.31 -3.80
C LEU A 349 -28.57 -10.33 -2.94
N ARG A 350 -29.13 -9.16 -2.61
CA ARG A 350 -30.39 -9.04 -1.85
C ARG A 350 -31.63 -9.56 -2.57
N ASN A 351 -31.55 -9.83 -3.88
CA ASN A 351 -32.62 -10.55 -4.58
C ASN A 351 -32.69 -12.04 -4.19
N TYR A 352 -31.59 -12.59 -3.66
CA TYR A 352 -31.48 -13.98 -3.22
C TYR A 352 -31.55 -14.09 -1.70
N TYR A 353 -30.90 -13.15 -1.00
CA TYR A 353 -30.86 -13.08 0.46
C TYR A 353 -31.16 -11.64 0.92
N PRO A 354 -32.44 -11.27 1.10
CA PRO A 354 -32.87 -9.92 1.48
C PRO A 354 -32.21 -9.36 2.75
N GLU A 355 -31.77 -10.25 3.64
CA GLU A 355 -31.14 -10.02 4.94
C GLU A 355 -29.65 -9.65 4.83
N ILE A 356 -28.99 -9.94 3.70
CA ILE A 356 -27.58 -9.54 3.50
C ILE A 356 -27.48 -8.02 3.54
N THR A 357 -26.54 -7.54 4.34
CA THR A 357 -26.18 -6.13 4.47
C THR A 357 -24.74 -5.90 4.02
N MET A 358 -24.31 -4.63 3.92
CA MET A 358 -22.92 -4.31 3.61
C MET A 358 -21.95 -4.85 4.68
N ILE A 359 -22.41 -5.10 5.91
CA ILE A 359 -21.60 -5.73 6.96
C ILE A 359 -21.16 -7.13 6.53
N HIS A 360 -22.11 -7.95 6.07
CA HIS A 360 -21.85 -9.32 5.61
C HIS A 360 -20.91 -9.31 4.41
N LEU A 361 -21.21 -8.47 3.42
CA LEU A 361 -20.41 -8.37 2.20
C LEU A 361 -18.97 -7.88 2.49
N ASP A 362 -18.82 -6.84 3.31
CA ASP A 362 -17.51 -6.37 3.76
C ASP A 362 -16.75 -7.45 4.51
N SER A 363 -17.42 -8.20 5.40
CA SER A 363 -16.79 -9.26 6.19
C SER A 363 -16.18 -10.35 5.30
N LEU A 364 -16.90 -10.79 4.27
CA LEU A 364 -16.38 -11.73 3.29
C LEU A 364 -15.21 -11.11 2.50
N VAL A 365 -15.46 -9.96 1.88
CA VAL A 365 -14.49 -9.27 1.00
C VAL A 365 -13.17 -9.01 1.72
N TRP A 366 -13.23 -8.51 2.95
CA TRP A 366 -12.07 -8.20 3.77
C TRP A 366 -11.24 -9.43 4.12
N GLN A 367 -11.90 -10.55 4.48
CA GLN A 367 -11.23 -11.79 4.86
C GLN A 367 -10.51 -12.42 3.67
N ILE A 368 -11.19 -12.53 2.52
CA ILE A 368 -10.62 -13.17 1.33
C ILE A 368 -9.60 -12.31 0.59
N ALA A 369 -9.63 -10.98 0.75
CA ALA A 369 -8.75 -10.05 0.03
C ALA A 369 -7.25 -10.23 0.30
N SER A 370 -6.89 -10.96 1.37
CA SER A 370 -5.49 -11.20 1.75
C SER A 370 -5.01 -12.64 1.59
N LEU A 371 -5.90 -13.54 1.13
CA LEU A 371 -5.60 -14.97 1.01
C LEU A 371 -4.97 -15.29 -0.34
N ASP A 372 -3.95 -16.16 -0.34
CA ASP A 372 -3.48 -16.81 -1.57
C ASP A 372 -4.45 -17.90 -2.05
N LYS A 373 -4.13 -18.56 -3.17
CA LYS A 373 -5.02 -19.56 -3.78
C LYS A 373 -5.31 -20.76 -2.86
N ASP A 374 -4.31 -21.21 -2.11
CA ASP A 374 -4.43 -22.39 -1.25
C ASP A 374 -5.14 -22.02 0.06
N GLN A 375 -4.82 -20.85 0.60
CA GLN A 375 -5.51 -20.26 1.75
C GLN A 375 -6.99 -19.99 1.46
N LEU A 376 -7.32 -19.49 0.26
CA LEU A 376 -8.69 -19.23 -0.16
C LEU A 376 -9.51 -20.54 -0.25
N LYS A 377 -8.91 -21.61 -0.80
CA LYS A 377 -9.53 -22.93 -0.81
C LYS A 377 -9.78 -23.44 0.60
N THR A 378 -8.74 -23.41 1.44
CA THR A 378 -8.82 -23.84 2.85
C THR A 378 -9.92 -23.08 3.59
N TYR A 379 -9.95 -21.74 3.44
CA TYR A 379 -10.96 -20.88 4.07
C TYR A 379 -12.40 -21.28 3.72
N PHE A 380 -12.69 -21.50 2.43
CA PHE A 380 -14.05 -21.89 2.02
C PHE A 380 -14.33 -23.38 2.25
N GLU A 381 -13.31 -24.24 2.29
CA GLU A 381 -13.44 -25.64 2.68
C GLU A 381 -13.82 -25.78 4.15
N ASP A 382 -13.17 -25.00 5.03
CA ASP A 382 -13.49 -24.92 6.47
C ASP A 382 -14.93 -24.43 6.71
N LEU A 383 -15.48 -23.64 5.78
CA LEU A 383 -16.88 -23.18 5.77
C LEU A 383 -17.84 -24.14 5.04
N GLY A 384 -17.37 -25.28 4.53
CA GLY A 384 -18.19 -26.27 3.83
C GLY A 384 -18.63 -25.87 2.42
N ILE A 385 -18.02 -24.84 1.83
CA ILE A 385 -18.41 -24.24 0.54
C ILE A 385 -17.24 -24.16 -0.45
N LEU A 386 -16.41 -25.20 -0.52
CA LEU A 386 -15.24 -25.29 -1.42
C LEU A 386 -15.56 -24.95 -2.90
N LYS A 387 -16.79 -25.23 -3.35
CA LYS A 387 -17.27 -24.85 -4.70
C LYS A 387 -17.14 -23.35 -4.97
N VAL A 388 -17.40 -22.50 -3.97
CA VAL A 388 -17.28 -21.03 -4.07
C VAL A 388 -15.82 -20.64 -4.33
N ALA A 389 -14.86 -21.25 -3.63
CA ALA A 389 -13.42 -21.02 -3.89
C ALA A 389 -13.05 -21.43 -5.31
N ASN A 390 -13.47 -22.61 -5.75
CA ASN A 390 -13.13 -23.12 -7.09
C ASN A 390 -13.69 -22.20 -8.19
N ASN A 391 -14.92 -21.73 -8.04
CA ASN A 391 -15.53 -20.81 -9.00
C ASN A 391 -14.82 -19.45 -8.99
N LEU A 392 -14.47 -18.91 -7.81
CA LEU A 392 -13.75 -17.64 -7.69
C LEU A 392 -12.35 -17.73 -8.31
N LEU A 393 -11.64 -18.83 -8.09
CA LEU A 393 -10.31 -19.07 -8.66
C LEU A 393 -10.35 -19.29 -10.17
N ALA A 394 -11.36 -20.00 -10.68
CA ALA A 394 -11.58 -20.15 -12.12
C ALA A 394 -11.83 -18.78 -12.78
N PHE A 395 -12.65 -17.94 -12.14
CA PHE A 395 -12.93 -16.59 -12.59
C PHE A 395 -11.69 -15.68 -12.57
N GLN A 396 -10.87 -15.76 -11.51
CA GLN A 396 -9.58 -15.05 -11.43
C GLN A 396 -8.55 -15.57 -12.45
N GLY A 397 -8.59 -16.86 -12.80
CA GLY A 397 -7.75 -17.44 -13.83
C GLY A 397 -8.09 -16.93 -15.23
N MET A 398 -9.37 -16.76 -15.54
CA MET A 398 -9.85 -16.25 -16.83
C MET A 398 -9.59 -14.76 -17.03
N SER A 399 -9.69 -13.95 -15.97
CA SER A 399 -9.41 -12.50 -16.02
C SER A 399 -7.92 -12.18 -16.24
N ASN A 400 -7.00 -13.06 -15.81
CA ASN A 400 -5.57 -12.93 -16.11
C ASN A 400 -5.18 -13.37 -17.54
N LEU A 401 -6.04 -14.13 -18.24
CA LEU A 401 -5.80 -14.58 -19.61
C LEU A 401 -6.18 -13.52 -20.65
N THR A 402 -7.18 -12.67 -20.37
CA THR A 402 -7.57 -11.56 -21.26
C THR A 402 -6.53 -10.44 -21.31
N GLU A 403 -5.78 -10.19 -20.22
CA GLU A 403 -4.66 -9.22 -20.23
C GLU A 403 -3.42 -9.71 -21.00
N ASN A 404 -3.16 -11.02 -21.03
CA ASN A 404 -1.99 -11.57 -21.72
C ASN A 404 -2.16 -11.68 -23.24
N ASN A 405 -3.38 -11.85 -23.74
CA ASN A 405 -3.63 -11.99 -25.18
C ASN A 405 -3.42 -10.70 -25.99
N TYR A 406 -3.43 -9.52 -25.35
CA TYR A 406 -3.09 -8.26 -26.03
C TYR A 406 -1.58 -8.04 -26.22
N LYS A 407 -0.72 -8.89 -25.63
CA LYS A 407 0.75 -8.79 -25.78
C LYS A 407 1.36 -9.81 -26.73
N ILE A 408 0.59 -10.79 -27.21
CA ILE A 408 1.14 -11.94 -27.96
C ILE A 408 0.99 -11.80 -29.49
N ILE A 409 0.26 -10.80 -29.99
CA ILE A 409 0.20 -10.51 -31.43
C ILE A 409 1.23 -9.42 -31.78
N SER A 410 2.51 -9.77 -31.67
CA SER A 410 3.58 -9.23 -32.53
C SER A 410 4.90 -9.95 -32.23
N ASN A 411 5.52 -10.45 -33.30
CA ASN A 411 6.85 -11.06 -33.39
C ASN A 411 6.93 -12.59 -33.21
N HIS A 412 6.53 -13.30 -34.26
CA HIS A 412 7.23 -14.52 -34.65
C HIS A 412 8.51 -14.18 -35.44
N LYS A 413 9.66 -14.67 -34.99
CA LYS A 413 10.76 -15.09 -35.87
C LYS A 413 11.57 -16.21 -35.20
N THR A 414 11.55 -17.35 -35.86
CA THR A 414 12.31 -18.59 -35.65
C THR A 414 13.79 -18.38 -35.96
N ILE A 415 14.69 -18.89 -35.10
CA ILE A 415 16.07 -19.25 -35.50
C ILE A 415 16.48 -20.55 -34.81
N GLU A 416 17.08 -21.42 -35.63
CA GLU A 416 17.50 -22.79 -35.40
C GLU A 416 18.73 -22.94 -34.49
N ALA A 417 18.91 -24.16 -33.98
CA ALA A 417 20.04 -24.62 -33.19
C ALA A 417 21.23 -25.05 -34.08
N PRO A 418 22.46 -25.07 -33.53
CA PRO A 418 23.43 -26.08 -33.93
C PRO A 418 24.05 -26.85 -32.75
N LYS A 419 24.28 -28.14 -33.02
CA LYS A 419 24.95 -29.13 -32.17
C LYS A 419 26.45 -29.24 -32.50
N LEU A 420 27.24 -29.46 -31.45
CA LEU A 420 28.47 -30.26 -31.31
C LEU A 420 29.76 -29.89 -32.09
N SER A 421 30.87 -29.73 -31.35
CA SER A 421 31.99 -30.71 -31.39
C SER A 421 32.96 -30.50 -30.20
N GLN A 422 33.68 -31.57 -29.85
CA GLN A 422 34.55 -31.72 -28.68
C GLN A 422 36.04 -31.48 -28.99
N ASN A 423 36.78 -31.15 -27.91
CA ASN A 423 38.20 -31.41 -27.62
C ASN A 423 39.31 -30.57 -28.28
N LYS A 424 40.00 -29.73 -27.47
CA LYS A 424 41.34 -30.04 -26.88
C LYS A 424 41.91 -28.87 -26.05
N ILE A 425 42.18 -29.18 -24.78
CA ILE A 425 43.38 -28.85 -23.98
C ILE A 425 44.01 -27.45 -24.18
N PHE A 426 43.79 -26.55 -23.21
CA PHE A 426 44.85 -25.72 -22.62
C PHE A 426 44.55 -25.50 -21.14
N LYS A 427 45.40 -26.05 -20.27
CA LYS A 427 45.49 -25.65 -18.86
C LYS A 427 46.16 -24.28 -18.82
N ASN A 428 45.41 -23.25 -18.41
CA ASN A 428 45.92 -22.09 -17.71
C ASN A 428 44.88 -21.70 -16.65
N PHE A 429 45.17 -22.04 -15.40
CA PHE A 429 44.33 -21.73 -14.25
C PHE A 429 44.49 -20.24 -13.90
N ASN A 430 43.60 -19.40 -14.40
CA ASN A 430 43.18 -18.21 -13.66
C ASN A 430 41.93 -18.63 -12.87
N GLN A 431 42.14 -19.14 -11.66
CA GLN A 431 41.02 -19.34 -10.73
C GLN A 431 40.44 -17.95 -10.44
N LYS A 432 39.23 -17.71 -10.96
CA LYS A 432 38.53 -16.44 -10.81
C LYS A 432 38.10 -16.32 -9.34
N GLU A 433 38.56 -15.27 -8.66
CA GLU A 433 38.21 -15.01 -7.26
C GLU A 433 36.68 -15.02 -7.07
N ASN A 434 36.22 -15.72 -6.04
CA ASN A 434 34.82 -15.81 -5.63
C ASN A 434 34.51 -14.71 -4.62
N ILE A 435 33.81 -13.67 -5.08
CA ILE A 435 33.58 -12.45 -4.29
C ILE A 435 32.15 -12.41 -3.74
N VAL A 436 32.00 -12.05 -2.46
CA VAL A 436 30.69 -11.80 -1.84
C VAL A 436 30.56 -10.33 -1.46
N CYS A 437 29.56 -9.64 -2.02
CA CYS A 437 29.17 -8.30 -1.61
C CYS A 437 27.93 -8.35 -0.72
N VAL A 438 27.93 -7.63 0.40
CA VAL A 438 26.78 -7.52 1.30
C VAL A 438 26.31 -6.06 1.37
N ILE A 439 25.06 -5.83 1.00
CA ILE A 439 24.47 -4.49 0.87
C ILE A 439 23.16 -4.36 1.66
N PRO A 440 22.75 -3.15 2.08
CA PRO A 440 21.48 -2.93 2.76
C PRO A 440 20.33 -2.86 1.76
N CYS A 441 19.13 -3.27 2.17
CA CYS A 441 17.92 -2.94 1.42
C CYS A 441 17.58 -1.44 1.49
N CYS A 442 16.50 -1.02 0.81
CA CYS A 442 16.05 0.37 0.83
C CYS A 442 14.54 0.55 0.98
N LYS A 443 14.13 1.76 1.40
CA LYS A 443 12.71 2.14 1.51
C LYS A 443 12.01 2.09 0.15
N SER A 444 12.60 2.72 -0.86
CA SER A 444 12.05 2.78 -2.23
C SER A 444 12.13 1.43 -2.91
N LYS A 445 10.97 0.90 -3.34
CA LYS A 445 10.84 -0.39 -4.01
C LYS A 445 9.86 -0.24 -5.18
N LYS A 446 10.07 -0.99 -6.26
CA LYS A 446 9.22 -1.03 -7.44
C LYS A 446 8.94 -2.49 -7.80
N PRO A 447 7.78 -3.06 -7.43
CA PRO A 447 7.44 -4.44 -7.76
C PRO A 447 7.05 -4.55 -9.24
N SER A 448 8.04 -4.55 -10.13
CA SER A 448 7.83 -4.53 -11.58
C SER A 448 7.38 -5.88 -12.16
N GLY A 449 7.54 -6.98 -11.41
CA GLY A 449 7.38 -8.33 -11.95
C GLY A 449 8.59 -8.82 -12.73
N ASP A 450 9.68 -8.05 -12.77
CA ASP A 450 10.89 -8.45 -13.48
C ASP A 450 11.57 -9.62 -12.75
N LEU A 451 11.62 -10.77 -13.43
CA LEU A 451 12.24 -11.99 -12.95
C LEU A 451 13.50 -12.31 -13.74
N VAL A 452 14.60 -12.57 -13.03
CA VAL A 452 15.87 -13.02 -13.62
C VAL A 452 15.97 -14.53 -13.48
N LYS A 453 16.13 -15.24 -14.59
CA LYS A 453 16.33 -16.70 -14.61
C LYS A 453 17.81 -17.06 -14.85
N PRO A 454 18.35 -18.13 -14.25
CA PRO A 454 17.71 -18.93 -13.22
C PRO A 454 17.60 -18.14 -11.90
N GLU A 455 16.48 -18.32 -11.22
CA GLU A 455 16.26 -17.72 -9.90
C GLU A 455 17.27 -18.28 -8.90
N ARG A 456 17.78 -17.43 -8.00
CA ARG A 456 18.62 -17.88 -6.89
C ARG A 456 18.04 -17.38 -5.58
N SER A 457 17.45 -18.30 -4.83
CA SER A 457 17.03 -18.07 -3.44
C SER A 457 18.00 -18.76 -2.50
N ILE A 458 18.17 -18.24 -1.29
CA ILE A 458 18.87 -18.98 -0.23
C ILE A 458 18.03 -20.22 0.12
N LYS A 459 18.66 -21.38 0.12
CA LYS A 459 18.04 -22.69 0.36
C LYS A 459 18.53 -23.31 1.67
N PRO A 460 17.82 -24.32 2.21
CA PRO A 460 18.26 -25.05 3.40
C PRO A 460 19.69 -25.61 3.27
N GLN A 461 20.08 -26.07 2.10
CA GLN A 461 21.44 -26.60 1.85
C GLN A 461 22.55 -25.55 1.91
N ASP A 462 22.22 -24.26 1.71
CA ASP A 462 23.20 -23.18 1.77
C ASP A 462 23.54 -22.79 3.22
N ILE A 463 22.59 -23.02 4.15
CA ILE A 463 22.66 -22.66 5.57
C ILE A 463 21.89 -23.67 6.45
N PRO A 464 22.25 -24.96 6.44
CA PRO A 464 21.45 -26.00 7.12
C PRO A 464 21.26 -25.79 8.63
N GLU A 465 22.26 -25.24 9.33
CA GLU A 465 22.21 -25.05 10.79
C GLU A 465 21.32 -23.85 11.18
N THR A 466 21.27 -22.83 10.34
CA THR A 466 20.56 -21.56 10.60
C THR A 466 19.34 -21.36 9.70
N TRP A 467 19.00 -22.32 8.84
CA TRP A 467 17.81 -22.26 7.99
C TRP A 467 16.54 -22.04 8.81
N GLY A 468 16.41 -22.75 9.94
CA GLY A 468 15.29 -22.56 10.87
C GLY A 468 15.21 -21.13 11.42
N GLN A 469 16.35 -20.50 11.68
CA GLN A 469 16.42 -19.12 12.16
C GLN A 469 15.98 -18.13 11.08
N LEU A 470 16.46 -18.30 9.83
CA LEU A 470 16.03 -17.47 8.70
C LEU A 470 14.53 -17.65 8.42
N ARG A 471 14.05 -18.89 8.39
CA ARG A 471 12.63 -19.22 8.17
C ARG A 471 11.73 -18.62 9.26
N ASN A 472 12.08 -18.77 10.52
CA ASN A 472 11.33 -18.20 11.64
C ASN A 472 11.36 -16.66 11.61
N GLY A 473 12.51 -16.08 11.29
CA GLY A 473 12.65 -14.64 11.09
C GLY A 473 11.74 -14.12 9.99
N ARG A 474 11.74 -14.78 8.81
CA ARG A 474 10.86 -14.46 7.67
C ARG A 474 9.39 -14.60 8.05
N LYS A 475 9.00 -15.70 8.69
CA LYS A 475 7.63 -15.93 9.18
C LYS A 475 7.14 -14.81 10.09
N GLY A 476 8.00 -14.36 11.02
CA GLY A 476 7.67 -13.24 11.89
C GLY A 476 7.61 -11.88 11.20
N MET A 477 8.13 -11.76 9.98
CA MET A 477 8.08 -10.54 9.16
C MET A 477 7.01 -10.59 8.07
N GLU A 478 6.29 -11.71 7.88
CA GLU A 478 5.21 -11.86 6.88
C GLU A 478 4.17 -10.75 6.97
N TYR A 479 3.90 -10.23 8.17
CA TYR A 479 2.98 -9.11 8.39
C TYR A 479 3.34 -7.84 7.61
N SER A 480 4.62 -7.69 7.24
CA SER A 480 5.14 -6.52 6.52
C SER A 480 5.21 -6.71 5.01
N ILE A 481 5.04 -7.96 4.54
CA ILE A 481 5.18 -8.34 3.14
C ILE A 481 3.86 -8.14 2.43
N ASP A 482 3.90 -7.43 1.30
CA ASP A 482 2.76 -7.23 0.42
C ASP A 482 2.71 -8.33 -0.65
N PHE A 483 2.19 -9.50 -0.26
CA PHE A 483 2.02 -10.66 -1.14
C PHE A 483 1.14 -10.38 -2.37
N GLY A 484 0.37 -9.28 -2.37
CA GLY A 484 -0.41 -8.85 -3.54
C GLY A 484 0.41 -8.14 -4.62
N THR A 485 1.70 -7.90 -4.39
CA THR A 485 2.59 -7.33 -5.43
C THR A 485 3.21 -8.42 -6.27
N SER A 486 3.56 -8.13 -7.53
CA SER A 486 4.27 -9.09 -8.37
C SER A 486 5.60 -9.50 -7.74
N LEU A 487 5.89 -10.80 -7.73
CA LEU A 487 7.23 -11.31 -7.40
C LEU A 487 8.23 -10.61 -8.32
N THR A 488 9.20 -9.95 -7.72
CA THR A 488 10.22 -9.18 -8.43
C THR A 488 11.57 -9.58 -7.87
N THR A 489 12.52 -9.86 -8.75
CA THR A 489 13.89 -10.17 -8.33
C THR A 489 14.44 -9.03 -7.48
N ALA A 490 15.09 -9.31 -6.35
CA ALA A 490 15.48 -8.29 -5.38
C ALA A 490 16.29 -7.13 -6.01
N ILE A 491 17.18 -7.41 -6.97
CA ILE A 491 17.95 -6.39 -7.72
C ILE A 491 17.10 -5.48 -8.63
N HIS A 492 15.92 -5.95 -9.05
CA HIS A 492 14.92 -5.14 -9.77
C HIS A 492 13.98 -4.42 -8.81
N LEU A 493 13.64 -5.04 -7.67
CA LEU A 493 12.72 -4.47 -6.70
C LEU A 493 13.29 -3.20 -6.05
N TYR A 494 14.55 -3.22 -5.59
CA TYR A 494 15.11 -2.10 -4.84
C TYR A 494 15.55 -0.94 -5.75
N THR A 495 15.01 0.27 -5.48
CA THR A 495 15.21 1.46 -6.32
C THR A 495 15.71 2.71 -5.57
N GLY A 496 16.14 2.52 -4.32
CA GLY A 496 16.61 3.61 -3.45
C GLY A 496 17.95 4.21 -3.89
N HIS A 497 18.42 5.20 -3.12
CA HIS A 497 19.63 5.97 -3.45
C HIS A 497 20.89 5.11 -3.68
N PHE A 498 21.05 4.02 -2.92
CA PHE A 498 22.15 3.06 -3.14
C PHE A 498 22.07 2.35 -4.49
N TYR A 499 20.87 2.03 -4.95
CA TYR A 499 20.64 1.21 -6.15
C TYR A 499 20.63 2.04 -7.44
N LYS A 500 20.26 3.32 -7.36
CA LYS A 500 20.22 4.23 -8.53
C LYS A 500 21.53 4.24 -9.34
N PRO A 501 22.72 4.38 -8.73
CA PRO A 501 23.99 4.28 -9.47
C PRO A 501 24.16 2.95 -10.22
N LEU A 502 23.66 1.85 -9.67
CA LEU A 502 23.82 0.51 -10.23
C LEU A 502 22.92 0.27 -11.45
N PHE A 503 21.89 1.09 -11.70
CA PHE A 503 20.95 0.89 -12.80
C PHE A 503 21.63 0.81 -14.17
N SER A 504 22.64 1.67 -14.41
CA SER A 504 23.39 1.67 -15.68
C SER A 504 24.21 0.41 -15.94
N ILE A 505 24.53 -0.38 -14.91
CA ILE A 505 25.38 -1.57 -15.01
C ILE A 505 24.64 -2.83 -14.51
N LYS A 506 23.32 -2.77 -14.33
CA LYS A 506 22.53 -3.83 -13.71
C LYS A 506 22.66 -5.17 -14.45
N GLU A 507 22.60 -5.16 -15.78
CA GLU A 507 22.75 -6.37 -16.60
C GLU A 507 24.15 -6.99 -16.45
N GLN A 508 25.20 -6.17 -16.34
CA GLN A 508 26.55 -6.67 -16.08
C GLN A 508 26.64 -7.35 -14.71
N ILE A 509 26.01 -6.76 -13.69
CA ILE A 509 25.91 -7.35 -12.35
C ILE A 509 25.19 -8.70 -12.40
N ILE A 510 24.03 -8.76 -13.05
CA ILE A 510 23.24 -9.98 -13.21
C ILE A 510 24.07 -11.08 -13.88
N ASN A 511 24.74 -10.75 -14.99
CA ASN A 511 25.60 -11.67 -15.72
C ASN A 511 26.75 -12.20 -14.85
N LYS A 512 27.43 -11.34 -14.09
CA LYS A 512 28.50 -11.76 -13.16
C LYS A 512 27.95 -12.67 -12.04
N ILE A 513 26.75 -12.41 -11.52
CA ILE A 513 26.10 -13.29 -10.53
C ILE A 513 25.79 -14.66 -11.14
N GLN A 514 25.15 -14.70 -12.31
CA GLN A 514 24.77 -15.95 -12.97
C GLN A 514 25.99 -16.83 -13.30
N LYS A 515 27.10 -16.22 -13.74
CA LYS A 515 28.38 -16.89 -13.97
C LYS A 515 29.08 -17.34 -12.68
N GLY A 516 28.58 -16.93 -11.51
CA GLY A 516 29.15 -17.30 -10.21
C GLY A 516 30.41 -16.52 -9.85
N GLU A 517 30.73 -15.46 -10.58
CA GLU A 517 31.91 -14.60 -10.35
C GLU A 517 31.74 -13.74 -9.10
N ILE A 518 30.50 -13.32 -8.85
CA ILE A 518 30.13 -12.56 -7.66
C ILE A 518 28.85 -13.11 -7.04
N SER A 519 28.71 -12.93 -5.73
CA SER A 519 27.46 -13.13 -5.00
C SER A 519 27.09 -11.83 -4.32
N ILE A 520 25.91 -11.30 -4.60
CA ILE A 520 25.39 -10.11 -3.91
C ILE A 520 24.32 -10.56 -2.93
N LEU A 521 24.59 -10.36 -1.65
CA LEU A 521 23.66 -10.58 -0.55
C LEU A 521 23.05 -9.25 -0.10
N ILE A 522 21.75 -9.27 0.21
CA ILE A 522 21.02 -8.10 0.68
C ILE A 522 20.53 -8.36 2.10
N ILE A 523 20.94 -7.52 3.04
CA ILE A 523 20.34 -7.49 4.38
C ILE A 523 19.01 -6.73 4.28
N SER A 524 17.92 -7.46 4.45
CA SER A 524 16.54 -7.06 4.21
C SER A 524 15.75 -6.99 5.50
N ALA A 525 15.09 -5.87 5.76
CA ALA A 525 14.22 -5.74 6.93
C ALA A 525 13.04 -6.73 6.90
N GLY A 526 12.50 -7.03 5.71
CA GLY A 526 11.38 -7.97 5.55
C GLY A 526 11.80 -9.44 5.44
N TYR A 527 13.00 -9.73 4.91
CA TYR A 527 13.38 -11.10 4.53
C TYR A 527 14.67 -11.62 5.17
N GLY A 528 15.36 -10.83 5.98
CA GLY A 528 16.61 -11.24 6.62
C GLY A 528 17.79 -11.15 5.67
N ILE A 529 18.34 -12.28 5.23
CA ILE A 529 19.35 -12.33 4.15
C ILE A 529 18.66 -12.80 2.87
N LEU A 530 18.98 -12.14 1.75
CA LEU A 530 18.51 -12.47 0.41
C LEU A 530 19.69 -12.57 -0.56
N ASN A 531 19.56 -13.41 -1.58
CA ASN A 531 20.36 -13.23 -2.79
C ASN A 531 19.78 -12.08 -3.63
N ALA A 532 20.61 -11.32 -4.35
CA ALA A 532 20.14 -10.27 -5.25
C ALA A 532 19.25 -10.81 -6.39
N LEU A 533 19.38 -12.08 -6.76
CA LEU A 533 18.53 -12.76 -7.73
C LEU A 533 17.34 -13.54 -7.11
N GLU A 534 17.05 -13.32 -5.82
CA GLU A 534 15.91 -13.93 -5.14
C GLU A 534 14.62 -13.18 -5.50
N PRO A 535 13.58 -13.83 -6.06
CA PRO A 535 12.27 -13.22 -6.25
C PRO A 535 11.60 -12.95 -4.91
N ILE A 536 11.19 -11.70 -4.68
CA ILE A 536 10.52 -11.29 -3.45
C ILE A 536 9.35 -10.36 -3.75
N HIS A 537 8.36 -10.37 -2.87
CA HIS A 537 7.30 -9.37 -2.84
C HIS A 537 7.78 -8.06 -2.21
N ASN A 538 7.07 -6.99 -2.53
CA ASN A 538 7.25 -5.69 -1.88
C ASN A 538 6.98 -5.79 -0.37
N TYR A 539 7.54 -4.85 0.40
CA TYR A 539 7.30 -4.73 1.84
C TYR A 539 7.67 -3.31 2.31
N ASP A 540 7.07 -2.83 3.40
CA ASP A 540 7.35 -1.49 3.96
C ASP A 540 7.83 -1.55 5.40
N GLU A 541 9.07 -2.04 5.58
CA GLU A 541 9.75 -2.03 6.87
C GLU A 541 11.18 -1.50 6.77
N LEU A 542 11.67 -1.00 7.91
CA LEU A 542 13.05 -0.50 8.07
C LEU A 542 13.75 -1.32 9.15
N MET A 543 15.02 -1.66 8.95
CA MET A 543 15.83 -2.39 9.94
C MET A 543 16.20 -1.48 11.14
N LYS A 544 15.24 -1.19 12.01
CA LYS A 544 15.40 -0.38 13.24
C LYS A 544 14.39 -0.79 14.31
N GLY A 545 14.67 -0.42 15.56
CA GLY A 545 13.77 -0.64 16.70
C GLY A 545 13.33 -2.11 16.83
N ARG A 546 12.01 -2.36 16.81
CA ARG A 546 11.44 -3.71 16.93
C ARG A 546 11.92 -4.68 15.85
N VAL A 547 12.11 -4.22 14.62
CA VAL A 547 12.50 -5.08 13.48
C VAL A 547 13.95 -5.54 13.66
N ALA A 548 14.84 -4.63 14.03
CA ALA A 548 16.22 -4.99 14.36
C ALA A 548 16.28 -5.93 15.59
N SER A 549 15.43 -5.69 16.59
CA SER A 549 15.34 -6.57 17.77
C SER A 549 14.83 -7.97 17.41
N TRP A 550 13.86 -8.06 16.50
CA TRP A 550 13.34 -9.32 15.98
C TRP A 550 14.41 -10.12 15.25
N TRP A 551 15.14 -9.49 14.33
CA TRP A 551 16.22 -10.17 13.60
C TRP A 551 17.40 -10.54 14.48
N LYS A 552 17.68 -9.77 15.54
CA LYS A 552 18.66 -10.14 16.57
C LYS A 552 18.21 -11.34 17.39
N LYS A 553 16.93 -11.39 17.80
CA LYS A 553 16.34 -12.56 18.47
C LYS A 553 16.44 -13.82 17.60
N ASN A 554 16.24 -13.67 16.30
CA ASN A 554 16.40 -14.73 15.31
C ASN A 554 17.84 -14.89 14.79
N ARG A 555 18.84 -14.32 15.48
CA ARG A 555 20.28 -14.54 15.20
C ARG A 555 20.67 -14.35 13.72
N LEU A 556 20.18 -13.29 13.08
CA LEU A 556 20.45 -13.03 11.67
C LEU A 556 21.96 -12.96 11.35
N GLU A 557 22.79 -12.56 12.32
CA GLU A 557 24.24 -12.60 12.24
C GLU A 557 24.79 -14.03 12.03
N ASN A 558 24.19 -15.05 12.66
CA ASN A 558 24.58 -16.45 12.47
C ASN A 558 24.22 -16.95 11.07
N VAL A 559 23.08 -16.51 10.54
CA VAL A 559 22.66 -16.84 9.17
C VAL A 559 23.68 -16.35 8.14
N LEU A 560 24.11 -15.09 8.27
CA LEU A 560 25.16 -14.56 7.40
C LEU A 560 26.49 -15.31 7.60
N SER A 561 26.87 -15.58 8.85
CA SER A 561 28.11 -16.29 9.16
C SER A 561 28.16 -17.67 8.53
N GLU A 562 27.10 -18.48 8.67
CA GLU A 562 27.04 -19.82 8.09
C GLU A 562 27.11 -19.76 6.57
N TYR A 563 26.39 -18.83 5.95
CA TYR A 563 26.43 -18.67 4.49
C TYR A 563 27.86 -18.43 4.00
N LEU A 564 28.61 -17.53 4.66
CA LEU A 564 30.01 -17.25 4.32
C LEU A 564 30.90 -18.48 4.53
N LEU A 565 30.74 -19.21 5.64
CA LEU A 565 31.51 -20.42 5.93
C LEU A 565 31.24 -21.57 4.95
N LYS A 566 30.01 -21.69 4.44
CA LYS A 566 29.67 -22.67 3.40
C LYS A 566 30.17 -22.25 2.03
N LYS A 567 30.10 -20.96 1.71
CA LYS A 567 30.50 -20.42 0.41
C LYS A 567 32.02 -20.31 0.25
N GLN A 568 32.77 -20.13 1.34
CA GLN A 568 34.23 -19.89 1.36
C GLN A 568 34.68 -18.91 0.24
N PRO A 569 34.15 -17.67 0.23
CA PRO A 569 34.60 -16.67 -0.72
C PRO A 569 36.07 -16.30 -0.49
N ASP A 570 36.75 -15.84 -1.53
CA ASP A 570 38.10 -15.28 -1.38
C ASP A 570 38.01 -13.90 -0.72
N LYS A 571 37.00 -13.11 -1.09
CA LYS A 571 36.81 -11.73 -0.60
C LYS A 571 35.37 -11.44 -0.21
N VAL A 572 35.18 -10.68 0.87
CA VAL A 572 33.86 -10.25 1.36
C VAL A 572 33.82 -8.73 1.58
N TYR A 573 32.92 -8.04 0.88
CA TYR A 573 32.80 -6.59 0.92
C TYR A 573 31.44 -6.10 1.44
N GLY A 574 31.43 -5.30 2.49
CA GLY A 574 30.23 -4.60 2.98
C GLY A 574 30.12 -3.17 2.48
N PHE A 575 28.89 -2.66 2.30
CA PHE A 575 28.64 -1.26 1.95
C PHE A 575 27.55 -0.64 2.83
N PHE A 576 27.91 0.07 3.91
CA PHE A 576 26.93 0.50 4.91
C PHE A 576 27.17 1.93 5.41
N ALA A 577 26.08 2.66 5.66
CA ALA A 577 26.12 4.07 6.07
C ALA A 577 26.62 4.33 7.51
N GLY A 578 26.86 3.28 8.30
CA GLY A 578 27.39 3.42 9.66
C GLY A 578 28.76 4.12 9.66
N GLY A 579 29.04 4.90 10.70
CA GLY A 579 30.38 5.47 10.92
C GLY A 579 31.43 4.42 11.25
N GLU A 580 32.69 4.83 11.40
CA GLU A 580 33.75 3.93 11.86
C GLU A 580 33.44 3.37 13.25
N ASN A 581 33.10 4.28 14.18
CA ASN A 581 32.70 3.99 15.55
C ASN A 581 31.19 3.86 15.68
N TRP A 582 30.55 3.20 14.71
CA TRP A 582 29.10 2.96 14.75
C TRP A 582 28.72 2.18 16.01
N ASN A 583 27.55 2.49 16.56
CA ASN A 583 26.97 1.73 17.66
C ASN A 583 25.68 1.01 17.21
N PHE A 584 25.28 -0.02 17.95
CA PHE A 584 24.11 -0.84 17.62
C PHE A 584 22.83 -0.01 17.39
N ASN A 585 22.61 1.02 18.21
CA ASN A 585 21.41 1.84 18.16
C ASN A 585 21.32 2.75 16.93
N SER A 586 22.45 3.03 16.26
CA SER A 586 22.51 3.98 15.14
C SER A 586 22.56 3.31 13.76
N SER A 587 22.93 2.03 13.64
CA SER A 587 23.13 1.38 12.34
C SER A 587 22.91 -0.14 12.36
N SER A 588 21.65 -0.58 12.46
CA SER A 588 21.30 -2.01 12.56
C SER A 588 21.79 -2.86 11.38
N TYR A 589 21.77 -2.32 10.14
CA TYR A 589 22.32 -3.05 8.98
C TYR A 589 23.82 -3.32 9.12
N ARG A 590 24.56 -2.31 9.58
CA ARG A 590 26.00 -2.41 9.84
C ARG A 590 26.30 -3.41 10.94
N PHE A 591 25.44 -3.48 11.96
CA PHE A 591 25.54 -4.48 13.02
C PHE A 591 25.48 -5.91 12.49
N PHE A 592 24.42 -6.29 11.78
CA PHE A 592 24.24 -7.68 11.32
C PHE A 592 25.38 -8.13 10.40
N TYR A 593 25.84 -7.24 9.51
CA TYR A 593 27.02 -7.50 8.70
C TYR A 593 28.28 -7.70 9.54
N THR A 594 28.57 -6.75 10.43
CA THR A 594 29.82 -6.77 11.21
C THR A 594 29.90 -7.98 12.14
N GLU A 595 28.82 -8.27 12.88
CA GLU A 595 28.81 -9.41 13.79
C GLU A 595 28.79 -10.73 13.02
N GLY A 596 28.06 -10.83 11.90
CA GLY A 596 28.05 -12.04 11.08
C GLY A 596 29.44 -12.37 10.50
N VAL A 597 30.16 -11.36 10.00
CA VAL A 597 31.54 -11.50 9.55
C VAL A 597 32.47 -11.91 10.69
N LYS A 598 32.41 -11.23 11.84
CA LYS A 598 33.27 -11.57 12.99
C LYS A 598 33.04 -13.01 13.46
N ILE A 599 31.80 -13.48 13.47
CA ILE A 599 31.47 -14.86 13.83
C ILE A 599 32.06 -15.81 12.79
N ALA A 600 31.98 -15.49 11.49
CA ALA A 600 32.57 -16.32 10.43
C ALA A 600 34.10 -16.40 10.55
N LEU A 601 34.79 -15.27 10.76
CA LEU A 601 36.24 -15.23 10.95
C LEU A 601 36.68 -16.07 12.17
N ARG A 602 36.00 -15.90 13.31
CA ARG A 602 36.26 -16.73 14.51
C ARG A 602 36.01 -18.23 14.29
N LYS A 603 35.11 -18.57 13.37
CA LYS A 603 34.80 -19.95 12.95
C LYS A 603 35.69 -20.45 11.80
N GLY A 604 36.73 -19.70 11.42
CA GLY A 604 37.75 -20.15 10.47
C GLY A 604 37.50 -19.76 9.02
N LEU A 605 36.67 -18.75 8.73
CA LEU A 605 36.62 -18.14 7.41
C LEU A 605 37.99 -17.53 7.06
N LYS A 606 38.56 -17.87 5.90
CA LYS A 606 39.91 -17.43 5.46
C LYS A 606 39.87 -16.33 4.39
N SER A 607 38.77 -15.60 4.29
CA SER A 607 38.56 -14.55 3.28
C SER A 607 39.19 -13.22 3.68
N ASP A 608 39.56 -12.40 2.70
CA ASP A 608 39.80 -10.98 2.94
C ASP A 608 38.45 -10.28 3.13
N VAL A 609 38.19 -9.76 4.32
CA VAL A 609 36.91 -9.14 4.66
C VAL A 609 37.07 -7.67 5.01
N GLY A 610 36.20 -6.81 4.48
CA GLY A 610 36.17 -5.40 4.85
C GLY A 610 34.91 -4.67 4.41
N CYS A 611 34.78 -3.41 4.82
CA CYS A 611 33.58 -2.64 4.54
C CYS A 611 33.87 -1.20 4.18
N PHE A 612 33.18 -0.74 3.13
CA PHE A 612 33.01 0.66 2.80
C PHE A 612 31.99 1.30 3.74
N TYR A 613 32.37 2.39 4.39
CA TYR A 613 31.58 3.03 5.42
C TYR A 613 31.62 4.55 5.31
N ARG A 614 30.68 5.23 5.97
CA ARG A 614 30.67 6.69 6.00
C ARG A 614 31.71 7.20 7.00
N LYS A 615 32.77 7.84 6.53
CA LYS A 615 33.73 8.54 7.38
C LYS A 615 33.21 9.91 7.77
N GLU A 616 32.74 10.69 6.79
CA GLU A 616 32.19 12.04 7.00
C GLU A 616 30.98 12.32 6.11
N GLY A 617 30.27 13.41 6.41
CA GLY A 617 29.08 13.87 5.68
C GLY A 617 27.75 13.46 6.33
N MET A 618 26.67 14.12 5.90
CA MET A 618 25.33 13.97 6.46
C MET A 618 24.29 13.66 5.38
N GLY A 619 23.12 13.17 5.83
CA GLY A 619 21.99 12.85 4.97
C GLY A 619 22.04 11.43 4.42
N ALA A 620 21.13 10.57 4.91
CA ALA A 620 21.10 9.15 4.56
C ALA A 620 21.04 8.91 3.04
N SER A 621 20.27 9.72 2.31
CA SER A 621 20.17 9.66 0.86
C SER A 621 21.49 9.94 0.14
N SER A 622 22.22 10.97 0.58
CA SER A 622 23.52 11.34 0.00
C SER A 622 24.57 10.26 0.29
N ILE A 623 24.62 9.79 1.54
CA ILE A 623 25.54 8.74 1.97
C ILE A 623 25.32 7.45 1.17
N LEU A 624 24.06 6.99 1.09
CA LEU A 624 23.72 5.79 0.33
C LEU A 624 23.98 5.95 -1.16
N GLY A 625 23.74 7.14 -1.72
CA GLY A 625 24.06 7.44 -3.12
C GLY A 625 25.56 7.30 -3.43
N VAL A 626 26.42 7.86 -2.58
CA VAL A 626 27.88 7.78 -2.76
C VAL A 626 28.40 6.36 -2.51
N LEU A 627 27.84 5.62 -1.55
CA LEU A 627 28.14 4.19 -1.39
C LEU A 627 27.76 3.37 -2.63
N GLY A 628 26.60 3.65 -3.25
CA GLY A 628 26.20 3.03 -4.51
C GLY A 628 27.14 3.36 -5.67
N HIS A 629 27.60 4.61 -5.78
CA HIS A 629 28.64 5.01 -6.75
C HIS A 629 29.99 4.37 -6.47
N THR A 630 30.30 4.11 -5.20
CA THR A 630 31.53 3.41 -4.78
C THR A 630 31.49 1.97 -5.26
N MET A 631 30.39 1.25 -4.98
CA MET A 631 30.18 -0.12 -5.47
C MET A 631 30.20 -0.18 -7.01
N LYS A 632 29.54 0.77 -7.69
CA LYS A 632 29.56 0.85 -9.15
C LYS A 632 30.99 0.91 -9.69
N LYS A 633 31.80 1.88 -9.22
CA LYS A 633 33.18 2.00 -9.69
C LYS A 633 33.99 0.76 -9.35
N PHE A 634 33.84 0.21 -8.15
CA PHE A 634 34.60 -0.96 -7.73
C PHE A 634 34.30 -2.19 -8.62
N LEU A 635 33.05 -2.35 -9.04
CA LEU A 635 32.65 -3.35 -10.04
C LEU A 635 33.27 -3.08 -11.43
N GLU A 636 33.32 -1.81 -11.86
CA GLU A 636 33.94 -1.41 -13.14
C GLU A 636 35.47 -1.62 -13.14
N TYR A 637 36.11 -1.53 -11.97
CA TYR A 637 37.51 -1.91 -11.74
C TYR A 637 37.69 -3.41 -11.44
N GLU A 638 36.67 -4.22 -11.68
CA GLU A 638 36.70 -5.68 -11.48
C GLU A 638 37.20 -6.13 -10.10
N PHE A 639 36.88 -5.36 -9.05
CA PHE A 639 37.31 -5.61 -7.67
C PHE A 639 38.83 -5.54 -7.43
N ASP A 640 39.56 -4.73 -8.20
CA ASP A 640 40.99 -4.48 -8.01
C ASP A 640 41.32 -4.02 -6.58
N ASP A 641 42.23 -4.74 -5.90
CA ASP A 641 42.69 -4.43 -4.55
C ASP A 641 43.32 -3.03 -4.45
N ASN A 642 43.85 -2.49 -5.55
CA ASN A 642 44.36 -1.13 -5.60
C ASN A 642 43.25 -0.10 -5.35
N PHE A 643 42.02 -0.38 -5.78
CA PHE A 643 40.87 0.49 -5.46
C PHE A 643 40.61 0.53 -3.96
N VAL A 644 40.72 -0.61 -3.28
CA VAL A 644 40.54 -0.69 -1.81
C VAL A 644 41.67 0.04 -1.11
N LYS A 645 42.93 -0.20 -1.51
CA LYS A 645 44.11 0.48 -0.97
C LYS A 645 44.03 1.99 -1.15
N ASP A 646 43.59 2.45 -2.32
CA ASP A 646 43.37 3.87 -2.60
C ASP A 646 42.32 4.48 -1.66
N VAL A 647 41.17 3.83 -1.50
CA VAL A 647 40.12 4.29 -0.57
C VAL A 647 40.59 4.27 0.89
N MET A 648 41.46 3.33 1.28
CA MET A 648 42.06 3.30 2.62
C MET A 648 43.05 4.45 2.85
N GLN A 649 43.83 4.83 1.83
CA GLN A 649 44.87 5.85 1.94
C GLN A 649 44.32 7.27 1.78
N HIS A 650 43.43 7.48 0.83
CA HIS A 650 43.02 8.82 0.40
C HIS A 650 41.56 9.17 0.74
N ASP A 651 40.78 8.18 1.21
CA ASP A 651 39.32 8.21 1.27
C ASP A 651 38.68 8.52 -0.10
N ARG A 652 37.41 8.15 -0.26
CA ARG A 652 36.63 8.57 -1.42
C ARG A 652 35.73 9.74 -1.09
N LYS A 653 35.93 10.87 -1.77
CA LYS A 653 35.14 12.09 -1.60
C LYS A 653 34.21 12.32 -2.78
N GLU A 654 32.91 12.45 -2.53
CA GLU A 654 31.92 12.74 -3.57
C GLU A 654 30.74 13.52 -2.95
N LYS A 655 30.37 14.67 -3.54
CA LYS A 655 29.20 15.48 -3.11
C LYS A 655 29.17 15.80 -1.61
N GLY A 656 30.33 16.09 -1.02
CA GLY A 656 30.45 16.40 0.42
C GLY A 656 30.29 15.19 1.36
N ILE A 657 30.30 13.97 0.83
CA ILE A 657 30.36 12.73 1.59
C ILE A 657 31.76 12.13 1.45
N VAL A 658 32.32 11.63 2.55
CA VAL A 658 33.59 10.91 2.58
C VAL A 658 33.33 9.45 2.94
N ILE A 659 33.72 8.54 2.06
CA ILE A 659 33.64 7.09 2.26
C ILE A 659 35.04 6.55 2.53
N GLY A 660 35.19 5.84 3.65
CA GLY A 660 36.41 5.09 3.97
C GLY A 660 36.20 3.60 3.76
N TYR A 661 37.28 2.83 3.91
CA TYR A 661 37.25 1.37 3.93
C TYR A 661 37.95 0.84 5.17
N ARG A 662 37.38 -0.18 5.81
CA ARG A 662 37.97 -0.83 6.99
C ARG A 662 38.04 -2.34 6.81
N PRO A 663 39.24 -2.95 6.82
CA PRO A 663 39.39 -4.40 6.86
C PRO A 663 38.99 -4.95 8.25
N PHE A 664 38.51 -6.18 8.28
CA PHE A 664 38.35 -7.00 9.48
C PHE A 664 39.55 -7.94 9.55
N VAL A 665 40.38 -7.73 10.56
CA VAL A 665 41.55 -8.57 10.87
C VAL A 665 41.16 -9.59 11.91
#